data_AF-A0ABD3L533-F1
#
_entry.id   AF-A0ABD3L533-F1
#
_cell.length_a   1.000
_cell.length_b   1.000
_cell.length_c   1.000
_cell.angle_alpha   90.00
_cell.angle_beta   90.00
_cell.angle_gamma   90.00
#
_symmetry.space_group_name_H-M   'P 1'
#
loop_
_entity.id
_entity.type
_entity.pdbx_description
1 polymer ?
#
loop_
_entity_poly.entity_id
_entity_poly.type
_entity_poly.pdbx_seq_one_letter_code
_entity_poly.pdbx_strand_id
1 'polypeptide(L)'
;AGIRVFRDEDELRVGEVIGGNLLRAINNSMLYIPIFSRTYASSKWCLRELACIVDNVLNSEGKKSVLPIFLDVEPEDVKLKTSLYSTALLEHTNKFPDEVKDWRKALEEVDEIKGWNVKKDQSQAAIVKLVIEKVLEKLQIKQKSVTEHLLGLDGQVKDLTKLLDVNNHDVIFNQLSSQFGKCCSFLEDVREISSTKEGIVQLQNKLLNDVAGSLSANEVKDSEQGMKRIGEILNTKKVLLVLDDVDNKEHIKKLTGKFSLHLGSRLIITTRTTTILQVEGFKGEILPYEMLKMDYGVALQLFCRLAFGRDLPLDDYYGLSNEIVSSMGGLPLAIVVIGSLLNRKNKAFWEETLVRLRNIPEEEVLKKLRISYDGLDEYQKQIFLDIACFFFNEKKTDAIYMWASCHCYPERGIDVLTSRCLIKILANDKFWMHDQLIDLGRQIVRQESPSDLGRQSRLWIAKEALEIIRAEEVKHKVQALELFTDGPPIEIRNEDFERLPNLRILDLKWGTFAGNFTSYSNLRWFSWYNLKKYHTNSNFNLDFRAGNLYMDQLVVCKLDWIDFKDDSKAWDLIKRAQKLKVLSISWCSGITTIPDISRCSSLERLTLTCCHELKRIESFFGDLQSLIELKITGCFNLTNLPEEVGALVKLKRLTLSGCMELSELPSSLGNLTSLMELDLSGMHMSNL
;
A
#
# COMPACT_ATOMS: atom_id res chain seq x y z
N ALA A 1 14.35 23.76 -12.79
CA ALA A 1 15.47 22.91 -13.27
C ALA A 1 16.48 22.51 -12.18
N GLY A 2 16.49 23.14 -10.98
CA GLY A 2 17.47 22.81 -9.94
C GLY A 2 18.90 23.21 -10.29
N ILE A 3 19.06 24.20 -11.20
CA ILE A 3 20.36 24.71 -11.66
C ILE A 3 20.65 25.97 -10.85
N ARG A 4 21.81 26.00 -10.19
CA ARG A 4 22.31 27.24 -9.57
C ARG A 4 22.96 28.11 -10.65
N VAL A 5 22.40 29.29 -10.88
CA VAL A 5 22.91 30.28 -11.83
C VAL A 5 23.45 31.46 -11.02
N PHE A 6 24.68 31.86 -11.30
CA PHE A 6 25.26 33.07 -10.72
C PHE A 6 24.59 34.30 -11.35
N ARG A 7 24.12 35.24 -10.53
CA ARG A 7 23.54 36.52 -10.95
C ARG A 7 24.14 37.65 -10.13
N ASP A 8 24.72 38.62 -10.82
CA ASP A 8 25.47 39.73 -10.21
C ASP A 8 24.61 40.54 -9.23
N GLU A 9 23.34 40.77 -9.56
CA GLU A 9 22.39 41.55 -8.72
C GLU A 9 22.01 40.85 -7.41
N ASP A 10 22.06 39.51 -7.39
CA ASP A 10 21.61 38.69 -6.26
C ASP A 10 22.77 38.28 -5.33
N GLU A 11 23.98 38.13 -5.86
CA GLU A 11 25.13 37.55 -5.13
C GLU A 11 26.25 38.55 -4.77
N LEU A 12 26.22 39.81 -5.24
CA LEU A 12 27.18 40.86 -4.86
C LEU A 12 26.64 41.72 -3.70
N ARG A 13 27.36 41.76 -2.56
CA ARG A 13 26.96 42.58 -1.41
C ARG A 13 27.32 44.05 -1.62
N VAL A 14 26.43 44.96 -1.18
CA VAL A 14 26.67 46.40 -1.17
C VAL A 14 27.95 46.71 -0.37
N GLY A 15 28.96 47.27 -1.05
CA GLY A 15 30.26 47.62 -0.45
C GLY A 15 31.45 46.73 -0.86
N GLU A 16 31.25 45.65 -1.62
CA GLU A 16 32.33 44.80 -2.12
C GLU A 16 32.90 45.26 -3.48
N VAL A 17 34.18 45.00 -3.73
CA VAL A 17 34.83 45.29 -5.02
C VAL A 17 34.29 44.33 -6.09
N ILE A 18 33.40 44.84 -6.95
CA ILE A 18 32.68 44.11 -8.01
C ILE A 18 33.60 43.16 -8.80
N GLY A 19 34.82 43.57 -9.12
CA GLY A 19 35.74 42.79 -9.96
C GLY A 19 36.27 41.49 -9.37
N GLY A 20 36.50 41.42 -8.06
CA GLY A 20 37.16 40.26 -7.44
C GLY A 20 36.23 39.05 -7.29
N ASN A 21 34.97 39.31 -6.89
CA ASN A 21 33.97 38.27 -6.67
C ASN A 21 33.41 37.72 -8.00
N LEU A 22 33.26 38.58 -9.00
CA LEU A 22 32.84 38.20 -10.35
C LEU A 22 33.84 37.23 -11.01
N LEU A 23 35.15 37.52 -10.95
CA LEU A 23 36.18 36.62 -11.48
C LEU A 23 36.23 35.29 -10.73
N ARG A 24 36.00 35.30 -9.42
CA ARG A 24 35.90 34.07 -8.61
C ARG A 24 34.69 33.21 -9.02
N ALA A 25 33.56 33.84 -9.31
CA ALA A 25 32.37 33.15 -9.79
C ALA A 25 32.59 32.52 -11.18
N ILE A 26 33.25 33.25 -12.09
CA ILE A 26 33.66 32.73 -13.40
C ILE A 26 34.55 31.51 -13.21
N ASN A 27 35.61 31.60 -12.40
CA ASN A 27 36.53 30.48 -12.16
C ASN A 27 35.85 29.22 -11.61
N ASN A 28 34.78 29.35 -10.84
CA ASN A 28 34.05 28.22 -10.24
C ASN A 28 32.88 27.70 -11.09
N SER A 29 32.61 28.31 -12.24
CA SER A 29 31.49 27.91 -13.11
C SER A 29 31.89 26.80 -14.09
N MET A 30 30.95 25.89 -14.38
CA MET A 30 31.14 24.80 -15.35
C MET A 30 30.61 25.11 -16.75
N LEU A 31 29.61 25.99 -16.84
CA LEU A 31 28.95 26.38 -18.08
C LEU A 31 28.85 27.90 -18.12
N TYR A 32 29.16 28.48 -19.27
CA TYR A 32 29.12 29.92 -19.50
C TYR A 32 28.17 30.23 -20.65
N ILE A 33 27.31 31.24 -20.47
CA ILE A 33 26.31 31.63 -21.47
C ILE A 33 26.50 33.13 -21.78
N PRO A 34 27.49 33.50 -22.62
CA PRO A 34 27.65 34.88 -23.03
C PRO A 34 26.51 35.29 -23.97
N ILE A 35 25.85 36.42 -23.65
CA ILE A 35 24.78 37.00 -24.44
C ILE A 35 25.33 38.21 -25.21
N PHE A 36 25.64 38.00 -26.48
CA PHE A 36 26.14 39.04 -27.36
C PHE A 36 25.00 39.93 -27.84
N SER A 37 25.15 41.24 -27.63
CA SER A 37 24.21 42.28 -28.05
C SER A 37 24.95 43.39 -28.79
N ARG A 38 24.22 44.32 -29.42
CA ARG A 38 24.84 45.40 -30.21
C ARG A 38 25.83 46.25 -29.42
N THR A 39 25.64 46.38 -28.10
CA THR A 39 26.45 47.21 -27.21
C THR A 39 27.43 46.41 -26.35
N TYR A 40 27.49 45.07 -26.52
CA TYR A 40 28.33 44.19 -25.69
C TYR A 40 29.81 44.61 -25.73
N ALA A 41 30.35 44.84 -26.92
CA ALA A 41 31.75 45.23 -27.11
C ALA A 41 32.07 46.68 -26.69
N SER A 42 31.08 47.49 -26.34
CA SER A 42 31.28 48.83 -25.76
C SER A 42 31.55 48.77 -24.24
N SER A 43 31.30 47.62 -23.62
CA SER A 43 31.52 47.41 -22.19
C SER A 43 32.86 46.71 -21.93
N LYS A 44 33.78 47.42 -21.26
CA LYS A 44 35.04 46.83 -20.80
C LYS A 44 34.86 45.63 -19.86
N TRP A 45 33.76 45.58 -19.09
CA TRP A 45 33.49 44.48 -18.17
C TRP A 45 33.07 43.23 -18.91
N CYS A 46 32.14 43.34 -19.86
CA CYS A 46 31.72 42.22 -20.71
C CYS A 46 32.91 41.60 -21.45
N LEU A 47 33.83 42.42 -21.97
CA LEU A 47 35.04 41.95 -22.65
C LEU A 47 36.05 41.27 -21.71
N ARG A 48 36.23 41.79 -20.49
CA ARG A 48 37.08 41.17 -19.46
C ARG A 48 36.52 39.82 -18.98
N GLU A 49 35.22 39.74 -18.74
CA GLU A 49 34.54 38.49 -18.39
C GLU A 49 34.70 37.46 -19.50
N LEU A 50 34.49 37.85 -20.75
CA LEU A 50 34.64 36.98 -21.91
C LEU A 50 36.07 36.42 -22.01
N ALA A 51 37.09 37.26 -21.85
CA ALA A 51 38.48 36.82 -21.86
C ALA A 51 38.77 35.81 -20.74
N CYS A 52 38.25 36.06 -19.53
CA CYS A 52 38.38 35.13 -18.40
C CYS A 52 37.63 33.80 -18.65
N ILE A 53 36.45 33.84 -19.27
CA ILE A 53 35.67 32.66 -19.64
C ILE A 53 36.44 31.80 -20.64
N VAL A 54 36.97 32.41 -21.71
CA VAL A 54 37.72 31.71 -22.75
C VAL A 54 38.99 31.06 -22.18
N ASP A 55 39.75 31.80 -21.37
CA ASP A 55 40.94 31.26 -20.71
C ASP A 55 40.61 30.06 -19.82
N ASN A 56 39.53 30.16 -19.02
CA ASN A 56 39.04 29.05 -18.21
C ASN A 56 38.67 27.82 -19.04
N VAL A 57 38.08 28.01 -20.23
CA VAL A 57 37.62 26.91 -21.07
C VAL A 57 38.81 26.20 -21.73
N LEU A 58 39.75 26.97 -22.28
CA LEU A 58 40.99 26.45 -22.88
C LEU A 58 41.82 25.65 -21.86
N ASN A 59 41.89 26.13 -20.62
CA ASN A 59 42.65 25.48 -19.55
C ASN A 59 41.92 24.32 -18.85
N SER A 60 40.68 23.97 -19.26
CA SER A 60 39.85 22.99 -18.55
C SER A 60 39.87 21.55 -19.09
N GLU A 61 40.64 21.26 -20.14
CA GLU A 61 40.66 19.94 -20.81
C GLU A 61 39.24 19.43 -21.16
N GLY A 62 38.35 20.33 -21.60
CA GLY A 62 36.97 19.99 -21.99
C GLY A 62 35.98 19.81 -20.84
N LYS A 63 36.35 20.12 -19.59
CA LYS A 63 35.44 20.08 -18.43
C LYS A 63 34.50 21.29 -18.36
N LYS A 64 34.91 22.44 -18.91
CA LYS A 64 34.09 23.65 -18.98
C LYS A 64 33.64 23.90 -20.42
N SER A 65 32.47 24.52 -20.58
CA SER A 65 31.92 24.80 -21.92
C SER A 65 31.20 26.13 -22.02
N VAL A 66 31.20 26.70 -23.23
CA VAL A 66 30.56 27.97 -23.56
C VAL A 66 29.38 27.71 -24.50
N LEU A 67 28.30 28.43 -24.27
CA LEU A 67 27.05 28.36 -25.01
C LEU A 67 26.63 29.77 -25.45
N PRO A 68 27.14 30.28 -26.58
CA PRO A 68 26.92 31.67 -26.98
C PRO A 68 25.51 31.91 -27.51
N ILE A 69 24.94 33.07 -27.14
CA ILE A 69 23.65 33.55 -27.63
C ILE A 69 23.87 34.90 -28.33
N PHE A 70 23.43 35.01 -29.58
CA PHE A 70 23.51 36.22 -30.38
C PHE A 70 22.14 36.89 -30.41
N LEU A 71 22.00 38.00 -29.67
CA LEU A 71 20.76 38.76 -29.49
C LEU A 71 20.85 40.09 -30.26
N ASP A 72 20.07 40.22 -31.33
CA ASP A 72 20.05 41.40 -32.21
C ASP A 72 21.43 41.74 -32.87
N VAL A 73 22.32 40.75 -32.92
CA VAL A 73 23.62 40.77 -33.60
C VAL A 73 23.81 39.49 -34.39
N GLU A 74 24.57 39.57 -35.48
CA GLU A 74 24.97 38.38 -36.24
C GLU A 74 26.29 37.81 -35.70
N PRO A 75 26.54 36.49 -35.81
CA PRO A 75 27.83 35.92 -35.44
C PRO A 75 29.01 36.64 -36.11
N GLU A 76 28.85 37.09 -37.35
CA GLU A 76 29.88 37.84 -38.09
C GLU A 76 30.26 39.18 -37.43
N ASP A 77 29.36 39.78 -36.64
CA ASP A 77 29.67 40.98 -35.84
C ASP A 77 30.65 40.64 -34.72
N VAL A 78 30.43 39.52 -34.03
CA VAL A 78 31.28 39.02 -32.94
C VAL A 78 32.65 38.57 -33.47
N LYS A 79 32.67 38.02 -34.70
CA LYS A 79 33.88 37.64 -35.45
C LYS A 79 34.72 38.82 -35.94
N LEU A 80 34.33 40.06 -35.63
CA LEU A 80 35.02 41.28 -36.06
C LEU A 80 35.11 41.44 -37.59
N LYS A 81 34.25 40.74 -38.34
CA LYS A 81 34.17 40.85 -39.80
C LYS A 81 33.31 42.03 -40.24
N THR A 82 32.52 42.59 -39.32
CA THR A 82 31.79 43.83 -39.51
C THR A 82 32.42 44.97 -38.70
N SER A 83 32.00 46.20 -39.00
CA SER A 83 32.46 47.39 -38.27
C SER A 83 31.89 47.50 -36.86
N LEU A 84 30.89 46.70 -36.46
CA LEU A 84 30.15 46.91 -35.21
C LEU A 84 31.04 46.78 -33.97
N TYR A 85 31.60 45.59 -33.73
CA TYR A 85 32.46 45.34 -32.57
C TYR A 85 33.88 45.87 -32.78
N SER A 86 34.37 45.89 -34.02
CA SER A 86 35.70 46.42 -34.33
C SER A 86 35.80 47.92 -34.06
N THR A 87 34.75 48.71 -34.32
CA THR A 87 34.71 50.14 -33.96
C THR A 87 34.67 50.33 -32.44
N ALA A 88 33.85 49.56 -31.72
CA ALA A 88 33.80 49.61 -30.26
C ALA A 88 35.14 49.25 -29.60
N LEU A 89 35.85 48.25 -30.13
CA LEU A 89 37.20 47.90 -29.66
C LEU A 89 38.23 49.01 -29.92
N LEU A 90 38.13 49.71 -31.06
CA LEU A 90 39.02 50.84 -31.37
C LEU A 90 38.90 51.96 -30.33
N GLU A 91 37.68 52.26 -29.86
CA GLU A 91 37.45 53.25 -28.81
C GLU A 91 38.14 52.87 -27.48
N HIS A 92 38.27 51.57 -27.20
CA HIS A 92 38.97 51.08 -26.01
C HIS A 92 40.51 51.07 -26.14
N THR A 93 41.05 50.98 -27.36
CA THR A 93 42.51 50.92 -27.63
C THR A 93 43.26 52.09 -26.99
N ASN A 94 42.65 53.28 -26.95
CA ASN A 94 43.26 54.48 -26.36
C ASN A 94 43.39 54.41 -24.83
N LYS A 95 42.60 53.58 -24.15
CA LYS A 95 42.54 53.50 -22.68
C LYS A 95 43.11 52.19 -22.12
N PHE A 96 43.04 51.09 -22.87
CA PHE A 96 43.41 49.75 -22.41
C PHE A 96 44.14 48.95 -23.53
N PRO A 97 45.29 49.43 -24.03
CA PRO A 97 45.92 48.85 -25.22
C PRO A 97 46.31 47.37 -25.06
N ASP A 98 46.79 46.98 -23.88
CA ASP A 98 47.21 45.60 -23.62
C ASP A 98 46.01 44.64 -23.49
N GLU A 99 44.93 45.08 -22.82
CA GLU A 99 43.74 44.24 -22.62
C GLU A 99 42.92 44.06 -23.90
N VAL A 100 42.89 45.06 -24.79
CA VAL A 100 42.18 44.97 -26.08
C VAL A 100 42.73 43.83 -26.95
N LYS A 101 44.02 43.49 -26.83
CA LYS A 101 44.62 42.35 -27.51
C LYS A 101 44.02 41.03 -27.00
N ASP A 102 43.87 40.88 -25.70
CA ASP A 102 43.27 39.70 -25.07
C ASP A 102 41.77 39.59 -25.37
N TRP A 103 41.06 40.72 -25.38
CA TRP A 103 39.63 40.75 -25.73
C TRP A 103 39.38 40.36 -27.19
N ARG A 104 40.24 40.84 -28.11
CA ARG A 104 40.18 40.44 -29.52
C ARG A 104 40.36 38.94 -29.67
N LYS A 105 41.37 38.37 -29.01
CA LYS A 105 41.61 36.93 -29.02
C LYS A 105 40.42 36.16 -28.45
N ALA A 106 39.83 36.63 -27.35
CA ALA A 106 38.66 35.98 -26.76
C ALA A 106 37.44 35.97 -27.69
N LEU A 107 37.19 37.06 -28.43
CA LEU A 107 36.12 37.13 -29.42
C LEU A 107 36.37 36.18 -30.62
N GLU A 108 37.63 36.06 -31.05
CA GLU A 108 38.04 35.12 -32.10
C GLU A 108 37.89 33.65 -31.64
N GLU A 109 38.24 33.31 -30.41
CA GLU A 109 38.08 31.93 -29.90
C GLU A 109 36.61 31.51 -29.75
N VAL A 110 35.71 32.47 -29.49
CA VAL A 110 34.27 32.20 -29.43
C VAL A 110 33.65 32.03 -30.83
N ASP A 111 34.35 32.44 -31.91
CA ASP A 111 33.95 32.19 -33.31
C ASP A 111 33.77 30.69 -33.60
N GLU A 112 34.69 29.87 -33.08
CA GLU A 112 34.70 28.43 -33.30
C GLU A 112 33.53 27.70 -32.60
N ILE A 113 32.75 28.42 -31.79
CA ILE A 113 31.64 27.87 -31.00
C ILE A 113 30.30 28.24 -31.63
N LYS A 114 29.60 27.21 -32.14
CA LYS A 114 28.23 27.37 -32.66
C LYS A 114 27.26 27.76 -31.54
N GLY A 115 26.62 28.93 -31.67
CA GLY A 115 25.59 29.43 -30.76
C GLY A 115 24.20 29.53 -31.38
N TRP A 116 23.27 30.16 -30.65
CA TRP A 116 21.91 30.46 -31.12
C TRP A 116 21.80 31.90 -31.60
N ASN A 117 21.33 32.10 -32.84
CA ASN A 117 21.01 33.43 -33.36
C ASN A 117 19.51 33.73 -33.14
N VAL A 118 19.22 34.73 -32.31
CA VAL A 118 17.87 35.16 -31.95
C VAL A 118 17.36 36.16 -32.99
N LYS A 119 16.49 35.70 -33.89
CA LYS A 119 15.84 36.58 -34.87
C LYS A 119 14.70 37.36 -34.22
N LYS A 120 14.45 38.59 -34.70
CA LYS A 120 13.38 39.49 -34.22
C LYS A 120 11.98 38.88 -34.28
N ASP A 121 11.76 37.95 -35.21
CA ASP A 121 10.46 37.36 -35.49
C ASP A 121 10.23 36.04 -34.73
N GLN A 122 11.23 35.60 -33.95
CA GLN A 122 11.24 34.31 -33.27
C GLN A 122 10.81 34.45 -31.80
N SER A 123 9.98 33.52 -31.32
CA SER A 123 9.56 33.49 -29.92
C SER A 123 10.76 33.29 -28.99
N GLN A 124 11.03 34.29 -28.14
CA GLN A 124 12.09 34.20 -27.12
C GLN A 124 11.88 33.02 -26.16
N ALA A 125 10.63 32.68 -25.86
CA ALA A 125 10.29 31.53 -25.02
C ALA A 125 10.76 30.19 -25.62
N ALA A 126 10.71 30.04 -26.95
CA ALA A 126 11.17 28.84 -27.63
C ALA A 126 12.69 28.68 -27.55
N ILE A 127 13.44 29.78 -27.67
CA ILE A 127 14.90 29.78 -27.57
C ILE A 127 15.33 29.50 -26.12
N VAL A 128 14.68 30.12 -25.14
CA VAL A 128 14.92 29.83 -23.71
C VAL A 128 14.74 28.35 -23.41
N LYS A 129 13.69 27.71 -23.96
CA LYS A 129 13.48 26.27 -23.79
C LYS A 129 14.62 25.43 -24.39
N LEU A 130 15.06 25.74 -25.61
CA LEU A 130 16.18 25.05 -26.26
C LEU A 130 17.50 25.21 -25.50
N VAL A 131 17.75 26.41 -24.96
CA VAL A 131 18.94 26.68 -24.13
C VAL A 131 18.89 25.85 -22.84
N ILE A 132 17.73 25.81 -22.16
CA ILE A 132 17.55 24.99 -20.94
C ILE A 132 17.79 23.50 -21.25
N GLU A 133 17.23 22.97 -22.34
CA GLU A 133 17.45 21.58 -22.77
C GLU A 133 18.93 21.30 -23.00
N LYS A 134 19.66 22.19 -23.70
CA LYS A 134 21.09 22.02 -23.96
C LYS A 134 21.95 22.13 -22.70
N VAL A 135 21.59 23.03 -21.77
CA VAL A 135 22.25 23.16 -20.47
C VAL A 135 22.08 21.88 -19.66
N LEU A 136 20.87 21.31 -19.62
CA LEU A 136 20.60 20.04 -18.94
C LEU A 136 21.38 18.87 -19.56
N GLU A 137 21.43 18.80 -20.89
CA GLU A 137 22.22 17.81 -21.64
C GLU A 137 23.72 17.91 -21.29
N LYS A 138 24.28 19.13 -21.30
CA LYS A 138 25.70 19.38 -20.97
C LYS A 138 26.04 19.11 -19.51
N LEU A 139 25.10 19.39 -18.60
CA LEU A 139 25.23 19.03 -17.18
C LEU A 139 25.01 17.53 -16.93
N GLN A 140 24.54 16.77 -17.93
CA GLN A 140 24.23 15.33 -17.85
C GLN A 140 23.35 14.95 -16.65
N ILE A 141 22.45 15.85 -16.24
CA ILE A 141 21.56 15.58 -15.11
C ILE A 141 20.49 14.60 -15.60
N LYS A 142 20.56 13.35 -15.11
CA LYS A 142 19.56 12.31 -15.39
C LYS A 142 18.26 12.59 -14.60
N GLN A 143 17.56 13.69 -14.94
CA GLN A 143 16.24 13.97 -14.37
C GLN A 143 15.18 13.09 -15.05
N LYS A 144 14.38 12.41 -14.24
CA LYS A 144 13.13 11.78 -14.68
C LYS A 144 12.05 12.85 -14.80
N SER A 145 11.25 12.74 -15.86
CA SER A 145 9.97 13.45 -15.96
C SER A 145 9.11 13.08 -14.76
N VAL A 146 8.69 14.08 -14.00
CA VAL A 146 7.76 13.92 -12.88
C VAL A 146 6.43 14.48 -13.34
N THR A 147 5.34 13.76 -13.06
CA THR A 147 3.98 14.24 -13.35
C THR A 147 3.69 15.53 -12.59
N GLU A 148 3.04 16.49 -13.24
CA GLU A 148 2.73 17.82 -12.66
C GLU A 148 1.75 17.77 -11.45
N HIS A 149 1.21 16.59 -11.13
CA HIS A 149 0.11 16.40 -10.18
C HIS A 149 0.55 15.72 -8.87
N LEU A 150 1.83 15.78 -8.50
CA LEU A 150 2.28 15.29 -7.19
C LEU A 150 1.77 16.21 -6.08
N LEU A 151 0.94 15.67 -5.17
CA LEU A 151 0.39 16.39 -4.02
C LEU A 151 0.58 15.57 -2.75
N GLY A 152 0.91 16.27 -1.65
CA GLY A 152 1.01 15.71 -0.29
C GLY A 152 1.98 14.55 -0.14
N LEU A 153 3.11 14.64 -0.85
CA LEU A 153 4.26 13.76 -0.67
C LEU A 153 5.36 14.40 0.19
N ASP A 154 5.22 15.67 0.58
CA ASP A 154 6.28 16.43 1.29
C ASP A 154 6.66 15.79 2.64
N GLY A 155 5.67 15.25 3.36
CA GLY A 155 5.90 14.54 4.62
C GLY A 155 6.67 13.23 4.42
N GLN A 156 6.23 12.42 3.45
CA GLN A 156 6.84 11.13 3.10
C GLN A 156 8.24 11.33 2.54
N VAL A 157 8.43 12.33 1.69
CA VAL A 157 9.74 12.74 1.17
C VAL A 157 10.63 13.16 2.34
N LYS A 158 10.14 14.00 3.27
CA LYS A 158 10.91 14.40 4.45
C LYS A 158 11.32 13.21 5.31
N ASP A 159 10.43 12.25 5.53
CA ASP A 159 10.73 11.06 6.34
C ASP A 159 11.71 10.11 5.63
N LEU A 160 11.54 9.90 4.33
CA LEU A 160 12.51 9.15 3.51
C LEU A 160 13.87 9.86 3.45
N THR A 161 13.91 11.19 3.37
CA THR A 161 15.15 11.96 3.36
C THR A 161 15.88 11.85 4.71
N LYS A 162 15.17 11.80 5.84
CA LYS A 162 15.77 11.48 7.15
C LYS A 162 16.34 10.05 7.18
N LEU A 163 15.59 9.06 6.69
CA LEU A 163 16.03 7.67 6.65
C LEU A 163 17.27 7.47 5.77
N LEU A 164 17.39 8.26 4.70
CA LEU A 164 18.54 8.20 3.79
C LEU A 164 19.73 9.03 4.29
N ASP A 165 19.57 9.77 5.39
CA ASP A 165 20.52 10.73 5.96
C ASP A 165 20.96 11.80 4.95
N VAL A 166 19.96 12.47 4.37
CA VAL A 166 20.15 13.52 3.36
C VAL A 166 19.40 14.78 3.82
N ASN A 167 19.85 15.97 3.42
CA ASN A 167 19.19 17.24 3.74
C ASN A 167 18.41 17.75 2.51
N ASN A 168 17.10 17.48 2.37
CA ASN A 168 16.11 18.28 1.57
C ASN A 168 14.70 17.64 1.36
N HIS A 169 13.78 18.40 0.75
CA HIS A 169 12.32 18.12 0.66
C HIS A 169 11.74 17.90 -0.77
N ASP A 170 12.49 17.38 -1.77
CA ASP A 170 11.99 17.18 -3.15
C ASP A 170 12.02 15.69 -3.62
N VAL A 171 11.46 15.40 -4.81
CA VAL A 171 11.41 14.03 -5.40
C VAL A 171 12.75 13.31 -5.32
N ILE A 172 12.76 12.22 -4.54
CA ILE A 172 13.95 11.61 -3.96
C ILE A 172 15.01 11.25 -5.01
N PHE A 173 14.66 10.58 -6.11
CA PHE A 173 15.65 10.18 -7.11
C PHE A 173 16.28 11.37 -7.84
N ASN A 174 15.46 12.29 -8.34
CA ASN A 174 15.95 13.46 -9.09
C ASN A 174 16.87 14.33 -8.23
N GLN A 175 16.52 14.49 -6.95
CA GLN A 175 17.33 15.25 -6.01
C GLN A 175 18.63 14.53 -5.65
N LEU A 176 18.53 13.26 -5.24
CA LEU A 176 19.70 12.49 -4.84
C LEU A 176 20.67 12.31 -5.99
N SER A 177 20.19 12.19 -7.23
CA SER A 177 21.06 11.98 -8.40
C SER A 177 22.20 13.02 -8.49
N SER A 178 21.92 14.27 -8.10
CA SER A 178 22.91 15.35 -8.09
C SER A 178 24.11 15.09 -7.16
N GLN A 179 23.90 14.39 -6.04
CA GLN A 179 24.94 14.07 -5.04
C GLN A 179 25.80 12.86 -5.43
N PHE A 180 25.34 12.08 -6.42
CA PHE A 180 25.99 10.86 -6.91
C PHE A 180 26.51 11.02 -8.35
N GLY A 181 26.31 12.20 -8.96
CA GLY A 181 26.78 12.54 -10.30
C GLY A 181 26.29 11.54 -11.35
N LYS A 182 27.23 11.03 -12.16
CA LYS A 182 26.92 10.08 -13.24
C LYS A 182 26.59 8.66 -12.74
N CYS A 183 26.84 8.34 -11.47
CA CYS A 183 26.73 6.98 -10.92
C CYS A 183 25.31 6.68 -10.39
N CYS A 184 24.29 7.00 -11.19
CA CYS A 184 22.88 6.81 -10.83
C CYS A 184 22.16 5.97 -11.89
N SER A 185 21.35 5.02 -11.45
CA SER A 185 20.49 4.22 -12.33
C SER A 185 19.10 4.01 -11.72
N PHE A 186 18.09 4.06 -12.59
CA PHE A 186 16.70 3.77 -12.26
C PHE A 186 16.21 2.65 -13.17
N LEU A 187 15.91 1.50 -12.57
CA LEU A 187 15.37 0.33 -13.26
C LEU A 187 13.86 0.27 -12.98
N GLU A 188 13.06 0.61 -13.99
CA GLU A 188 11.58 0.52 -13.95
C GLU A 188 11.12 -0.93 -14.09
N ASP A 189 9.97 -1.24 -13.48
CA ASP A 189 9.21 -2.48 -13.68
C ASP A 189 10.06 -3.75 -13.65
N VAL A 190 10.94 -3.86 -12.64
CA VAL A 190 11.93 -4.94 -12.56
C VAL A 190 11.24 -6.30 -12.60
N ARG A 191 10.13 -6.51 -11.89
CA ARG A 191 9.35 -7.76 -11.94
C ARG A 191 8.95 -8.12 -13.38
N GLU A 192 8.41 -7.17 -14.14
CA GLU A 192 7.87 -7.45 -15.47
C GLU A 192 9.01 -7.77 -16.45
N ILE A 193 10.05 -6.95 -16.46
CA ILE A 193 11.17 -7.10 -17.39
C ILE A 193 11.99 -8.36 -17.06
N SER A 194 12.20 -8.68 -15.79
CA SER A 194 12.97 -9.86 -15.36
C SER A 194 12.25 -11.19 -15.49
N SER A 195 11.00 -11.21 -15.97
CA SER A 195 10.23 -12.44 -16.25
C SER A 195 10.89 -13.34 -17.30
N THR A 196 11.77 -12.79 -18.15
CA THR A 196 12.52 -13.51 -19.17
C THR A 196 14.03 -13.49 -18.87
N LYS A 197 14.76 -14.48 -19.38
CA LYS A 197 16.23 -14.53 -19.24
C LYS A 197 16.90 -13.38 -19.99
N GLU A 198 16.36 -12.97 -21.13
CA GLU A 198 16.86 -11.82 -21.88
C GLU A 198 16.59 -10.51 -21.13
N GLY A 199 15.43 -10.37 -20.50
CA GLY A 199 15.05 -9.13 -19.82
C GLY A 199 15.90 -8.82 -18.58
N ILE A 200 16.31 -9.83 -17.80
CA ILE A 200 17.26 -9.58 -16.70
C ILE A 200 18.63 -9.11 -17.24
N VAL A 201 19.08 -9.63 -18.39
CA VAL A 201 20.32 -9.18 -19.04
C VAL A 201 20.18 -7.75 -19.57
N GLN A 202 19.01 -7.38 -20.10
CA GLN A 202 18.71 -6.00 -20.50
C GLN A 202 18.81 -5.03 -19.32
N LEU A 203 18.25 -5.39 -18.16
CA LEU A 203 18.35 -4.58 -16.94
C LEU A 203 19.81 -4.44 -16.47
N GLN A 204 20.59 -5.52 -16.51
CA GLN A 204 22.01 -5.49 -16.17
C GLN A 204 22.82 -4.61 -17.12
N ASN A 205 22.59 -4.71 -18.43
CA ASN A 205 23.24 -3.85 -19.42
C ASN A 205 22.87 -2.38 -19.23
N LYS A 206 21.59 -2.07 -18.94
CA LYS A 206 21.14 -0.71 -18.61
C LYS A 206 21.87 -0.16 -17.38
N LEU A 207 21.95 -0.94 -16.30
CA LEU A 207 22.66 -0.56 -15.08
C LEU A 207 24.15 -0.30 -15.32
N LEU A 208 24.82 -1.19 -16.06
CA LEU A 208 26.23 -1.05 -16.41
C LEU A 208 26.48 0.19 -17.26
N ASN A 209 25.65 0.43 -18.28
CA ASN A 209 25.69 1.65 -19.09
C ASN A 209 25.52 2.90 -18.23
N ASP A 210 24.58 2.85 -17.29
CA ASP A 210 24.25 3.99 -16.44
C ASP A 210 25.37 4.37 -15.47
N VAL A 211 26.08 3.40 -14.88
CA VAL A 211 27.04 3.61 -13.80
C VAL A 211 28.50 3.62 -14.28
N ALA A 212 28.81 2.85 -15.33
CA ALA A 212 30.17 2.66 -15.82
C ALA A 212 30.45 3.44 -17.13
N GLY A 213 29.41 3.85 -17.86
CA GLY A 213 29.52 4.58 -19.13
C GLY A 213 29.77 3.66 -20.33
N SER A 214 29.40 4.13 -21.53
CA SER A 214 29.33 3.36 -22.79
C SER A 214 30.62 2.67 -23.22
N LEU A 215 31.79 3.21 -22.85
CA LEU A 215 33.11 2.65 -23.21
C LEU A 215 33.51 1.40 -22.41
N SER A 216 32.82 1.10 -21.30
CA SER A 216 33.10 -0.06 -20.44
C SER A 216 32.00 -1.14 -20.48
N ALA A 217 30.87 -0.83 -21.10
CA ALA A 217 29.74 -1.72 -21.24
C ALA A 217 29.87 -2.58 -22.51
N ASN A 218 30.82 -3.52 -22.50
CA ASN A 218 30.73 -4.64 -23.45
C ASN A 218 29.42 -5.38 -23.18
N GLU A 219 28.52 -5.46 -24.18
CA GLU A 219 27.21 -6.11 -24.08
C GLU A 219 27.33 -7.45 -23.35
N VAL A 220 26.77 -7.49 -22.14
CA VAL A 220 26.65 -8.72 -21.38
C VAL A 220 25.68 -9.62 -22.12
N LYS A 221 26.10 -10.85 -22.42
CA LYS A 221 25.26 -11.88 -23.07
C LYS A 221 24.67 -12.88 -22.10
N ASP A 222 25.22 -12.94 -20.88
CA ASP A 222 24.83 -13.90 -19.85
C ASP A 222 24.61 -13.23 -18.49
N SER A 223 23.56 -13.66 -17.78
CA SER A 223 23.12 -13.02 -16.54
C SER A 223 24.14 -13.12 -15.41
N GLU A 224 24.91 -14.20 -15.32
CA GLU A 224 25.91 -14.37 -14.27
C GLU A 224 27.15 -13.51 -14.52
N GLN A 225 27.54 -13.39 -15.79
CA GLN A 225 28.59 -12.45 -16.18
C GLN A 225 28.20 -11.01 -15.82
N GLY A 226 26.95 -10.62 -16.09
CA GLY A 226 26.43 -9.30 -15.73
C GLY A 226 26.44 -9.07 -14.23
N MET A 227 25.93 -10.03 -13.46
CA MET A 227 25.88 -9.97 -12.01
C MET A 227 27.26 -9.76 -11.39
N LYS A 228 28.28 -10.50 -11.87
CA LYS A 228 29.65 -10.37 -11.37
C LYS A 228 30.23 -8.97 -11.64
N ARG A 229 30.10 -8.47 -12.86
CA ARG A 229 30.59 -7.13 -13.25
C ARG A 229 29.91 -6.02 -12.47
N ILE A 230 28.59 -6.12 -12.29
CA ILE A 230 27.84 -5.17 -11.48
C ILE A 230 28.36 -5.18 -10.05
N GLY A 231 28.55 -6.35 -9.45
CA GLY A 231 29.12 -6.48 -8.11
C GLY A 231 30.49 -5.80 -7.97
N GLU A 232 31.38 -5.92 -8.96
CA GLU A 232 32.69 -5.26 -8.96
C GLU A 232 32.57 -3.72 -9.01
N ILE A 233 31.62 -3.20 -9.80
CA ILE A 233 31.40 -1.75 -9.95
C ILE A 233 30.75 -1.15 -8.71
N LEU A 234 29.73 -1.81 -8.16
CA LEU A 234 29.03 -1.34 -6.97
C LEU A 234 29.92 -1.36 -5.71
N ASN A 235 30.96 -2.20 -5.69
CA ASN A 235 31.96 -2.22 -4.63
C ASN A 235 32.97 -1.06 -4.71
N THR A 236 33.21 -0.51 -5.90
CA THR A 236 34.28 0.46 -6.14
C THR A 236 33.78 1.89 -6.27
N LYS A 237 32.51 2.08 -6.62
CA LYS A 237 31.90 3.40 -6.83
C LYS A 237 30.76 3.66 -5.86
N LYS A 238 30.67 4.90 -5.38
CA LYS A 238 29.49 5.40 -4.68
C LYS A 238 28.33 5.54 -5.67
N VAL A 239 27.26 4.76 -5.48
CA VAL A 239 26.13 4.71 -6.42
C VAL A 239 24.78 5.04 -5.77
N LEU A 240 23.86 5.54 -6.58
CA LEU A 240 22.42 5.59 -6.27
C LEU A 240 21.69 4.65 -7.22
N LEU A 241 21.06 3.61 -6.68
CA LEU A 241 20.31 2.62 -7.45
C LEU A 241 18.85 2.57 -6.98
N VAL A 242 17.92 2.71 -7.92
CA VAL A 242 16.48 2.51 -7.68
C VAL A 242 16.01 1.30 -8.46
N LEU A 243 15.44 0.32 -7.76
CA LEU A 243 14.82 -0.87 -8.33
C LEU A 243 13.30 -0.77 -8.09
N ASP A 244 12.56 -0.53 -9.16
CA ASP A 244 11.11 -0.34 -9.09
C ASP A 244 10.34 -1.65 -9.31
N ASP A 245 9.30 -1.89 -8.51
CA ASP A 245 8.40 -3.06 -8.53
C ASP A 245 9.15 -4.41 -8.53
N VAL A 246 9.96 -4.66 -7.50
CA VAL A 246 10.66 -5.94 -7.31
C VAL A 246 9.81 -6.90 -6.47
N ASP A 247 9.70 -8.16 -6.87
CA ASP A 247 8.93 -9.20 -6.17
C ASP A 247 9.76 -10.43 -5.76
N ASN A 248 11.03 -10.51 -6.18
CA ASN A 248 11.88 -11.67 -5.95
C ASN A 248 13.29 -11.26 -5.52
N LYS A 249 13.77 -11.85 -4.41
CA LYS A 249 15.13 -11.65 -3.88
C LYS A 249 16.24 -12.05 -4.85
N GLU A 250 16.01 -13.01 -5.74
CA GLU A 250 16.99 -13.42 -6.74
C GLU A 250 17.20 -12.34 -7.82
N HIS A 251 16.17 -11.54 -8.13
CA HIS A 251 16.33 -10.41 -9.06
C HIS A 251 17.24 -9.34 -8.46
N ILE A 252 17.13 -9.09 -7.15
CA ILE A 252 18.02 -8.18 -6.43
C ILE A 252 19.46 -8.70 -6.49
N LYS A 253 19.69 -9.99 -6.16
CA LYS A 253 21.02 -10.62 -6.26
C LYS A 253 21.65 -10.40 -7.63
N LYS A 254 20.90 -10.67 -8.71
CA LYS A 254 21.38 -10.51 -10.08
C LYS A 254 21.70 -9.06 -10.46
N LEU A 255 21.02 -8.09 -9.84
CA LEU A 255 21.19 -6.66 -10.11
C LEU A 255 22.14 -5.96 -9.12
N THR A 256 22.56 -6.61 -8.04
CA THR A 256 23.47 -6.03 -7.04
C THR A 256 24.76 -6.84 -6.84
N GLY A 257 24.85 -8.07 -7.35
CA GLY A 257 25.99 -8.96 -7.13
C GLY A 257 26.11 -9.43 -5.67
N LYS A 258 27.33 -9.51 -5.13
CA LYS A 258 27.65 -10.05 -3.79
C LYS A 258 27.27 -9.16 -2.59
N PHE A 259 26.23 -8.33 -2.73
CA PHE A 259 25.64 -7.50 -1.67
C PHE A 259 26.61 -6.66 -0.80
N SER A 260 27.79 -6.37 -1.32
CA SER A 260 28.73 -5.44 -0.74
C SER A 260 28.70 -4.19 -1.60
N LEU A 261 28.21 -3.10 -1.01
CA LEU A 261 28.13 -1.80 -1.65
C LEU A 261 29.25 -0.92 -1.11
N HIS A 262 29.82 -0.06 -1.96
CA HIS A 262 30.77 0.96 -1.53
C HIS A 262 30.12 1.86 -0.46
N LEU A 263 30.90 2.28 0.54
CA LEU A 263 30.42 3.17 1.61
C LEU A 263 29.79 4.44 1.03
N GLY A 264 28.63 4.82 1.54
CA GLY A 264 27.86 5.98 1.06
C GLY A 264 26.98 5.71 -0.16
N SER A 265 26.95 4.49 -0.71
CA SER A 265 25.96 4.08 -1.71
C SER A 265 24.56 4.03 -1.11
N ARG A 266 23.53 4.20 -1.95
CA ARG A 266 22.12 4.14 -1.56
C ARG A 266 21.36 3.26 -2.56
N LEU A 267 20.59 2.30 -2.03
CA LEU A 267 19.74 1.41 -2.80
C LEU A 267 18.30 1.60 -2.33
N ILE A 268 17.41 1.97 -3.24
CA ILE A 268 15.98 2.13 -2.99
C ILE A 268 15.27 1.02 -3.76
N ILE A 269 14.44 0.24 -3.07
CA ILE A 269 13.66 -0.85 -3.67
C ILE A 269 12.20 -0.58 -3.35
N THR A 270 11.37 -0.48 -4.38
CA THR A 270 9.91 -0.50 -4.20
C THR A 270 9.42 -1.93 -4.39
N THR A 271 8.50 -2.37 -3.54
CA THR A 271 8.01 -3.74 -3.57
C THR A 271 6.61 -3.84 -3.01
N ARG A 272 5.88 -4.86 -3.47
CA ARG A 272 4.58 -5.29 -2.94
C ARG A 272 4.73 -6.42 -1.93
N THR A 273 5.95 -6.83 -1.58
CA THR A 273 6.19 -7.94 -0.64
C THR A 273 7.26 -7.63 0.40
N THR A 274 7.00 -8.02 1.64
CA THR A 274 7.95 -7.91 2.75
C THR A 274 9.00 -9.03 2.76
N THR A 275 8.82 -10.10 1.97
CA THR A 275 9.78 -11.21 1.89
C THR A 275 11.17 -10.78 1.43
N ILE A 276 11.25 -9.68 0.69
CA ILE A 276 12.49 -9.06 0.21
C ILE A 276 13.33 -8.47 1.36
N LEU A 277 12.76 -8.24 2.55
CA LEU A 277 13.50 -7.73 3.70
C LEU A 277 14.47 -8.79 4.28
N GLN A 278 14.31 -10.06 3.94
CA GLN A 278 15.13 -11.18 4.42
C GLN A 278 16.19 -11.61 3.40
N VAL A 279 16.92 -10.65 2.83
CA VAL A 279 18.00 -10.94 1.88
C VAL A 279 19.26 -11.35 2.66
N GLU A 280 19.49 -12.66 2.74
CA GLU A 280 20.70 -13.22 3.35
C GLU A 280 21.97 -12.70 2.64
N GLY A 281 22.94 -12.25 3.45
CA GLY A 281 24.26 -11.81 2.98
C GLY A 281 24.37 -10.32 2.64
N PHE A 282 23.31 -9.52 2.79
CA PHE A 282 23.41 -8.07 2.66
C PHE A 282 24.14 -7.46 3.86
N LYS A 283 25.25 -6.75 3.59
CA LYS A 283 26.11 -6.15 4.63
C LYS A 283 25.71 -4.71 5.00
N GLY A 284 24.64 -4.18 4.41
CA GLY A 284 24.12 -2.85 4.71
C GLY A 284 22.93 -2.87 5.66
N GLU A 285 22.60 -1.71 6.22
CA GLU A 285 21.36 -1.50 6.96
C GLU A 285 20.16 -1.50 6.01
N ILE A 286 19.11 -2.25 6.34
CA ILE A 286 17.85 -2.28 5.59
C ILE A 286 16.80 -1.54 6.42
N LEU A 287 16.34 -0.41 5.89
CA LEU A 287 15.33 0.42 6.54
C LEU A 287 13.99 0.26 5.83
N PRO A 288 13.01 -0.47 6.40
CA PRO A 288 11.69 -0.59 5.80
C PRO A 288 10.93 0.73 5.95
N TYR A 289 10.29 1.16 4.87
CA TYR A 289 9.38 2.30 4.87
C TYR A 289 8.04 1.87 4.27
N GLU A 290 6.99 1.88 5.09
CA GLU A 290 5.65 1.56 4.61
C GLU A 290 4.99 2.80 4.00
N MET A 291 4.57 2.70 2.74
CA MET A 291 3.79 3.75 2.09
C MET A 291 2.38 3.80 2.67
N LEU A 292 2.04 4.92 3.30
CA LEU A 292 0.73 5.18 3.87
C LEU A 292 -0.24 5.71 2.81
N LYS A 293 -1.54 5.53 3.07
CA LYS A 293 -2.60 6.14 2.27
C LYS A 293 -2.48 7.67 2.28
N MET A 294 -2.94 8.29 1.20
CA MET A 294 -2.97 9.74 1.08
C MET A 294 -3.91 10.33 2.14
N ASP A 295 -3.49 11.44 2.75
CA ASP A 295 -4.35 12.20 3.64
C ASP A 295 -5.62 12.64 2.92
N TYR A 296 -6.74 12.69 3.64
CA TYR A 296 -8.04 13.00 3.03
C TYR A 296 -8.06 14.38 2.37
N GLY A 297 -7.47 15.41 3.00
CA GLY A 297 -7.45 16.76 2.45
C GLY A 297 -6.65 16.82 1.16
N VAL A 298 -5.49 16.14 1.13
CA VAL A 298 -4.65 16.02 -0.07
C VAL A 298 -5.36 15.24 -1.17
N ALA A 299 -6.01 14.13 -0.82
CA ALA A 299 -6.77 13.30 -1.73
C ALA A 299 -7.90 14.08 -2.41
N LEU A 300 -8.63 14.89 -1.63
CA LEU A 300 -9.67 15.77 -2.14
C LEU A 300 -9.10 16.84 -3.07
N GLN A 301 -7.98 17.46 -2.71
CA GLN A 301 -7.33 18.46 -3.56
C GLN A 301 -6.87 17.87 -4.90
N LEU A 302 -6.25 16.69 -4.88
CA LEU A 302 -5.84 15.97 -6.09
C LEU A 302 -7.05 15.64 -6.98
N PHE A 303 -8.11 15.11 -6.38
CA PHE A 303 -9.37 14.85 -7.07
C PHE A 303 -9.92 16.11 -7.74
N CYS A 304 -9.98 17.23 -7.01
CA CYS A 304 -10.50 18.48 -7.54
C CYS A 304 -9.66 19.04 -8.69
N ARG A 305 -8.33 18.91 -8.64
CA ARG A 305 -7.47 19.33 -9.76
C ARG A 305 -7.79 18.57 -11.04
N LEU A 306 -8.05 17.27 -10.91
CA LEU A 306 -8.33 16.41 -12.06
C LEU A 306 -9.76 16.59 -12.58
N ALA A 307 -10.74 16.71 -11.68
CA ALA A 307 -12.15 16.79 -12.03
C ALA A 307 -12.60 18.20 -12.44
N PHE A 308 -12.03 19.24 -11.82
CA PHE A 308 -12.45 20.63 -11.98
C PHE A 308 -11.33 21.57 -12.50
N GLY A 309 -10.07 21.12 -12.52
CA GLY A 309 -8.93 21.99 -12.87
C GLY A 309 -8.53 22.98 -11.77
N ARG A 310 -8.96 22.76 -10.52
CA ARG A 310 -8.72 23.66 -9.37
C ARG A 310 -8.64 22.90 -8.06
N ASP A 311 -8.21 23.57 -6.98
CA ASP A 311 -7.89 22.89 -5.72
C ASP A 311 -9.09 22.56 -4.83
N LEU A 312 -10.26 23.15 -5.09
CA LEU A 312 -11.47 23.01 -4.28
C LEU A 312 -12.66 22.57 -5.12
N PRO A 313 -13.61 21.78 -4.57
CA PRO A 313 -14.81 21.37 -5.29
C PRO A 313 -15.74 22.57 -5.56
N LEU A 314 -16.60 22.46 -6.56
CA LEU A 314 -17.72 23.39 -6.78
C LEU A 314 -18.80 23.14 -5.72
N ASP A 315 -19.48 24.20 -5.25
CA ASP A 315 -20.47 24.10 -4.17
C ASP A 315 -21.54 23.04 -4.45
N ASP A 316 -22.06 23.00 -5.68
CA ASP A 316 -23.07 22.02 -6.12
C ASP A 316 -22.57 20.56 -6.16
N TYR A 317 -21.25 20.37 -6.15
CA TYR A 317 -20.54 19.09 -6.21
C TYR A 317 -19.78 18.77 -4.91
N TYR A 318 -19.87 19.61 -3.87
CA TYR A 318 -19.11 19.46 -2.63
C TYR A 318 -19.40 18.12 -1.95
N GLY A 319 -20.68 17.80 -1.74
CA GLY A 319 -21.11 16.53 -1.15
C GLY A 319 -20.65 15.31 -1.96
N LEU A 320 -20.89 15.33 -3.28
CA LEU A 320 -20.50 14.24 -4.18
C LEU A 320 -18.98 14.03 -4.20
N SER A 321 -18.21 15.11 -4.27
CA SER A 321 -16.73 15.04 -4.27
C SER A 321 -16.22 14.39 -2.99
N ASN A 322 -16.75 14.80 -1.83
CA ASN A 322 -16.36 14.23 -0.54
C ASN A 322 -16.70 12.74 -0.44
N GLU A 323 -17.88 12.33 -0.89
CA GLU A 323 -18.30 10.93 -0.85
C GLU A 323 -17.50 10.05 -1.81
N ILE A 324 -17.24 10.53 -3.03
CA ILE A 324 -16.41 9.84 -4.02
C ILE A 324 -14.98 9.68 -3.48
N VAL A 325 -14.38 10.75 -2.95
CA VAL A 325 -13.02 10.70 -2.37
C VAL A 325 -12.93 9.78 -1.16
N SER A 326 -13.94 9.81 -0.29
CA SER A 326 -14.02 8.89 0.85
C SER A 326 -14.08 7.44 0.39
N SER A 327 -14.85 7.16 -0.66
CA SER A 327 -15.01 5.80 -1.23
C SER A 327 -13.72 5.27 -1.86
N MET A 328 -12.78 6.13 -2.25
CA MET A 328 -11.50 5.71 -2.84
C MET A 328 -10.43 5.35 -1.80
N GLY A 329 -10.70 5.56 -0.51
CA GLY A 329 -9.83 5.11 0.59
C GLY A 329 -8.45 5.80 0.66
N GLY A 330 -8.28 6.94 -0.02
CA GLY A 330 -7.00 7.67 -0.07
C GLY A 330 -5.94 7.03 -0.97
N LEU A 331 -6.35 6.24 -1.98
CA LEU A 331 -5.43 5.65 -2.96
C LEU A 331 -5.23 6.59 -4.17
N PRO A 332 -4.01 7.11 -4.39
CA PRO A 332 -3.75 8.13 -5.41
C PRO A 332 -4.15 7.68 -6.82
N LEU A 333 -3.92 6.41 -7.16
CA LEU A 333 -4.27 5.89 -8.49
C LEU A 333 -5.79 5.92 -8.73
N ALA A 334 -6.60 5.50 -7.75
CA ALA A 334 -8.05 5.53 -7.90
C ALA A 334 -8.56 6.97 -8.04
N ILE A 335 -8.00 7.89 -7.24
CA ILE A 335 -8.29 9.32 -7.34
C ILE A 335 -7.96 9.85 -8.74
N VAL A 336 -6.82 9.46 -9.30
CA VAL A 336 -6.40 9.87 -10.64
C VAL A 336 -7.38 9.40 -11.71
N VAL A 337 -7.75 8.11 -11.68
CA VAL A 337 -8.64 7.52 -12.67
C VAL A 337 -10.04 8.13 -12.59
N ILE A 338 -10.64 8.18 -11.40
CA ILE A 338 -12.01 8.69 -11.22
C ILE A 338 -12.09 10.21 -11.40
N GLY A 339 -11.12 10.97 -10.87
CA GLY A 339 -11.07 12.42 -11.07
C GLY A 339 -10.98 12.78 -12.57
N SER A 340 -10.18 12.04 -13.33
CA SER A 340 -10.08 12.22 -14.78
C SER A 340 -11.35 11.81 -15.53
N LEU A 341 -12.00 10.72 -15.12
CA LEU A 341 -13.25 10.23 -15.71
C LEU A 341 -14.40 11.24 -15.58
N LEU A 342 -14.48 11.88 -14.40
CA LEU A 342 -15.53 12.82 -14.03
C LEU A 342 -15.31 14.23 -14.59
N ASN A 343 -14.13 14.50 -15.13
CA ASN A 343 -13.79 15.78 -15.73
C ASN A 343 -14.75 16.12 -16.88
N ARG A 344 -15.34 17.32 -16.84
CA ARG A 344 -16.35 17.82 -17.80
C ARG A 344 -17.63 16.98 -17.88
N LYS A 345 -17.93 16.15 -16.89
CA LYS A 345 -19.20 15.40 -16.81
C LYS A 345 -20.27 16.17 -16.04
N ASN A 346 -21.53 15.81 -16.25
CA ASN A 346 -22.66 16.42 -15.56
C ASN A 346 -22.94 15.74 -14.21
N LYS A 347 -23.76 16.38 -13.36
CA LYS A 347 -24.07 15.90 -12.01
C LYS A 347 -24.73 14.51 -11.98
N ALA A 348 -25.61 14.20 -12.93
CA ALA A 348 -26.24 12.88 -13.01
C ALA A 348 -25.20 11.76 -13.23
N PHE A 349 -24.20 12.00 -14.07
CA PHE A 349 -23.10 11.05 -14.28
C PHE A 349 -22.24 10.87 -13.02
N TRP A 350 -22.05 11.93 -12.23
CA TRP A 350 -21.35 11.84 -10.95
C TRP A 350 -22.13 11.00 -9.93
N GLU A 351 -23.44 11.21 -9.83
CA GLU A 351 -24.32 10.41 -8.97
C GLU A 351 -24.31 8.93 -9.39
N GLU A 352 -24.41 8.64 -10.69
CA GLU A 352 -24.28 7.27 -11.21
C GLU A 352 -22.90 6.67 -10.92
N THR A 353 -21.83 7.45 -11.10
CA THR A 353 -20.46 7.00 -10.81
C THR A 353 -20.28 6.69 -9.33
N LEU A 354 -20.83 7.50 -8.43
CA LEU A 354 -20.81 7.23 -7.00
C LEU A 354 -21.60 5.96 -6.65
N VAL A 355 -22.78 5.77 -7.23
CA VAL A 355 -23.55 4.52 -7.08
C VAL A 355 -22.76 3.33 -7.60
N ARG A 356 -22.08 3.47 -8.74
CA ARG A 356 -21.21 2.44 -9.29
C ARG A 356 -20.04 2.15 -8.36
N LEU A 357 -19.32 3.16 -7.87
CA LEU A 357 -18.19 2.96 -6.95
C LEU A 357 -18.59 2.25 -5.65
N ARG A 358 -19.82 2.46 -5.17
CA ARG A 358 -20.37 1.72 -4.03
C ARG A 358 -20.64 0.24 -4.32
N ASN A 359 -20.81 -0.13 -5.60
CA ASN A 359 -21.24 -1.47 -6.02
C ASN A 359 -20.18 -2.26 -6.80
N ILE A 360 -19.35 -1.58 -7.60
CA ILE A 360 -18.41 -2.11 -8.59
C ILE A 360 -17.24 -1.13 -8.68
N PRO A 361 -16.03 -1.52 -8.27
CA PRO A 361 -14.85 -0.67 -8.39
C PRO A 361 -14.40 -0.51 -9.85
N GLU A 362 -13.63 0.55 -10.10
CA GLU A 362 -13.11 0.86 -11.43
C GLU A 362 -12.16 -0.22 -11.95
N GLU A 363 -12.40 -0.70 -13.17
CA GLU A 363 -11.72 -1.87 -13.75
C GLU A 363 -10.20 -1.68 -13.86
N GLU A 364 -9.73 -0.48 -14.17
CA GLU A 364 -8.31 -0.17 -14.31
C GLU A 364 -7.54 -0.24 -12.98
N VAL A 365 -8.18 0.16 -11.87
CA VAL A 365 -7.59 0.03 -10.52
C VAL A 365 -7.53 -1.45 -10.14
N LEU A 366 -8.63 -2.17 -10.38
CA LEU A 366 -8.72 -3.60 -10.08
C LEU A 366 -7.72 -4.42 -10.88
N LYS A 367 -7.52 -4.13 -12.18
CA LYS A 367 -6.52 -4.81 -13.01
C LYS A 367 -5.12 -4.74 -12.38
N LYS A 368 -4.72 -3.57 -11.87
CA LYS A 368 -3.40 -3.41 -11.23
C LYS A 368 -3.28 -4.14 -9.90
N LEU A 369 -4.34 -4.17 -9.10
CA LEU A 369 -4.37 -4.90 -7.83
C LEU A 369 -4.44 -6.43 -8.05
N ARG A 370 -5.16 -6.86 -9.10
CA ARG A 370 -5.38 -8.26 -9.45
C ARG A 370 -4.09 -9.02 -9.74
N ILE A 371 -3.06 -8.35 -10.25
CA ILE A 371 -1.74 -8.96 -10.50
C ILE A 371 -1.21 -9.70 -9.25
N SER A 372 -1.37 -9.10 -8.06
CA SER A 372 -0.92 -9.71 -6.80
C SER A 372 -1.76 -10.93 -6.40
N TYR A 373 -3.05 -10.93 -6.73
CA TYR A 373 -3.98 -12.03 -6.50
C TYR A 373 -3.77 -13.20 -7.48
N ASP A 374 -3.56 -12.91 -8.76
CA ASP A 374 -3.38 -13.93 -9.80
C ASP A 374 -2.14 -14.79 -9.54
N GLY A 375 -1.11 -14.21 -8.89
CA GLY A 375 0.09 -14.94 -8.48
C GLY A 375 -0.05 -15.79 -7.20
N LEU A 376 -1.25 -15.92 -6.62
CA LEU A 376 -1.53 -16.80 -5.47
C LEU A 376 -1.87 -18.22 -5.94
N ASP A 377 -1.64 -19.21 -5.07
CA ASP A 377 -2.18 -20.56 -5.31
C ASP A 377 -3.67 -20.64 -5.00
N GLU A 378 -4.33 -21.73 -5.40
CA GLU A 378 -5.78 -21.87 -5.27
C GLU A 378 -6.26 -21.85 -3.80
N TYR A 379 -5.48 -22.37 -2.84
CA TYR A 379 -5.86 -22.33 -1.43
C TYR A 379 -5.73 -20.93 -0.84
N GLN A 380 -4.66 -20.22 -1.19
CA GLN A 380 -4.44 -18.82 -0.83
C GLN A 380 -5.53 -17.91 -1.40
N LYS A 381 -5.97 -18.16 -2.65
CA LYS A 381 -7.10 -17.46 -3.25
C LYS A 381 -8.38 -17.67 -2.46
N GLN A 382 -8.69 -18.92 -2.04
CA GLN A 382 -9.88 -19.17 -1.21
C GLN A 382 -9.83 -18.42 0.13
N ILE A 383 -8.68 -18.40 0.80
CA ILE A 383 -8.48 -17.65 2.05
C ILE A 383 -8.68 -16.14 1.81
N PHE A 384 -8.07 -15.59 0.75
CA PHE A 384 -8.21 -14.18 0.39
C PHE A 384 -9.68 -13.80 0.15
N LEU A 385 -10.42 -14.60 -0.62
CA LEU A 385 -11.83 -14.36 -0.90
C LEU A 385 -12.72 -14.51 0.35
N ASP A 386 -12.42 -15.47 1.24
CA ASP A 386 -13.13 -15.60 2.52
C ASP A 386 -12.92 -14.36 3.41
N ILE A 387 -11.70 -13.82 3.46
CA ILE A 387 -11.39 -12.59 4.19
C ILE A 387 -12.11 -11.39 3.57
N ALA A 388 -12.01 -11.21 2.25
CA ALA A 388 -12.65 -10.09 1.56
C ALA A 388 -14.18 -10.09 1.74
N CYS A 389 -14.82 -11.26 1.64
CA CYS A 389 -16.28 -11.34 1.69
C CYS A 389 -16.82 -11.36 3.13
N PHE A 390 -16.16 -12.06 4.07
CA PHE A 390 -16.72 -12.35 5.40
C PHE A 390 -15.78 -12.01 6.56
N PHE A 391 -14.46 -12.22 6.43
CA PHE A 391 -13.55 -12.24 7.60
C PHE A 391 -12.61 -11.03 7.77
N PHE A 392 -12.78 -9.92 7.04
CA PHE A 392 -11.88 -8.76 7.08
C PHE A 392 -11.79 -8.01 8.44
N ASN A 393 -12.58 -8.40 9.44
CA ASN A 393 -12.53 -7.89 10.83
C ASN A 393 -12.67 -9.03 11.86
N GLU A 394 -12.47 -10.27 11.41
CA GLU A 394 -12.61 -11.47 12.21
C GLU A 394 -11.26 -11.88 12.82
N LYS A 395 -11.29 -12.62 13.92
CA LYS A 395 -10.06 -13.10 14.58
C LYS A 395 -9.37 -14.16 13.74
N LYS A 396 -8.07 -13.98 13.48
CA LYS A 396 -7.20 -14.99 12.86
C LYS A 396 -7.32 -16.31 13.61
N THR A 397 -7.21 -16.26 14.94
CA THR A 397 -7.22 -17.43 15.81
C THR A 397 -8.50 -18.27 15.72
N ASP A 398 -9.62 -17.72 15.28
CA ASP A 398 -10.85 -18.50 15.03
C ASP A 398 -10.89 -19.03 13.59
N ALA A 399 -10.60 -18.18 12.61
CA ALA A 399 -10.71 -18.50 11.18
C ALA A 399 -9.77 -19.64 10.74
N ILE A 400 -8.59 -19.76 11.36
CA ILE A 400 -7.63 -20.82 11.03
C ILE A 400 -8.24 -22.22 11.14
N TYR A 401 -9.12 -22.48 12.13
CA TYR A 401 -9.71 -23.79 12.31
C TYR A 401 -10.66 -24.16 11.17
N MET A 402 -11.42 -23.18 10.65
CA MET A 402 -12.30 -23.39 9.51
C MET A 402 -11.49 -23.80 8.27
N TRP A 403 -10.45 -23.04 7.93
CA TRP A 403 -9.60 -23.34 6.78
C TRP A 403 -8.79 -24.63 6.95
N ALA A 404 -8.32 -24.94 8.16
CA ALA A 404 -7.67 -26.22 8.45
C ALA A 404 -8.62 -27.40 8.19
N SER A 405 -9.89 -27.28 8.59
CA SER A 405 -10.92 -28.30 8.35
C SER A 405 -11.30 -28.45 6.86
N CYS A 406 -11.02 -27.44 6.05
CA CYS A 406 -11.18 -27.45 4.59
C CYS A 406 -9.90 -27.89 3.85
N HIS A 407 -8.84 -28.27 4.58
CA HIS A 407 -7.52 -28.61 4.03
C HIS A 407 -6.87 -27.46 3.22
N CYS A 408 -7.09 -26.20 3.63
CA CYS A 408 -6.57 -25.02 2.93
C CYS A 408 -5.22 -24.48 3.47
N TYR A 409 -4.53 -25.21 4.35
CA TYR A 409 -3.21 -24.84 4.89
C TYR A 409 -3.12 -23.39 5.42
N PRO A 410 -3.94 -23.02 6.44
CA PRO A 410 -4.16 -21.63 6.84
C PRO A 410 -2.89 -20.86 7.22
N GLU A 411 -1.96 -21.45 7.97
CA GLU A 411 -0.73 -20.74 8.39
C GLU A 411 0.08 -20.28 7.17
N ARG A 412 0.35 -21.19 6.23
CA ARG A 412 1.04 -20.85 4.98
C ARG A 412 0.26 -19.82 4.17
N GLY A 413 -1.06 -19.96 4.09
CA GLY A 413 -1.91 -19.03 3.36
C GLY A 413 -1.85 -17.61 3.93
N ILE A 414 -2.02 -17.46 5.23
CA ILE A 414 -2.01 -16.18 5.94
C ILE A 414 -0.61 -15.54 5.87
N ASP A 415 0.45 -16.32 6.00
CA ASP A 415 1.83 -15.82 5.87
C ASP A 415 2.10 -15.28 4.47
N VAL A 416 1.65 -15.98 3.42
CA VAL A 416 1.79 -15.51 2.04
C VAL A 416 0.97 -14.23 1.81
N LEU A 417 -0.28 -14.18 2.26
CA LEU A 417 -1.12 -12.99 2.09
C LEU A 417 -0.57 -11.78 2.85
N THR A 418 -0.08 -11.98 4.08
CA THR A 418 0.54 -10.91 4.88
C THR A 418 1.85 -10.46 4.26
N SER A 419 2.69 -11.40 3.82
CA SER A 419 3.98 -11.08 3.21
C SER A 419 3.85 -10.44 1.83
N ARG A 420 2.71 -10.58 1.15
CA ARG A 420 2.36 -9.85 -0.08
C ARG A 420 1.54 -8.57 0.18
N CYS A 421 1.46 -8.14 1.44
CA CYS A 421 0.73 -6.95 1.87
C CYS A 421 -0.76 -6.95 1.45
N LEU A 422 -1.36 -8.12 1.23
CA LEU A 422 -2.77 -8.27 0.85
C LEU A 422 -3.69 -8.20 2.07
N ILE A 423 -3.17 -8.56 3.24
CA ILE A 423 -3.85 -8.45 4.53
C ILE A 423 -2.83 -8.01 5.59
N LYS A 424 -3.33 -7.54 6.73
CA LYS A 424 -2.57 -7.38 7.97
C LYS A 424 -3.27 -8.10 9.10
N ILE A 425 -2.50 -8.57 10.07
CA ILE A 425 -3.03 -9.03 11.36
C ILE A 425 -2.79 -7.91 12.35
N LEU A 426 -3.86 -7.36 12.91
CA LEU A 426 -3.80 -6.30 13.90
C LEU A 426 -3.35 -6.85 15.26
N ALA A 427 -2.92 -5.98 16.16
CA ALA A 427 -2.46 -6.36 17.51
C ALA A 427 -3.53 -7.11 18.33
N ASN A 428 -4.81 -6.94 18.00
CA ASN A 428 -5.93 -7.64 18.62
C ASN A 428 -6.30 -8.96 17.91
N ASP A 429 -5.39 -9.51 17.11
CA ASP A 429 -5.53 -10.75 16.34
C ASP A 429 -6.58 -10.69 15.21
N LYS A 430 -7.10 -9.51 14.87
CA LYS A 430 -8.07 -9.38 13.78
C LYS A 430 -7.38 -9.25 12.43
N PHE A 431 -7.98 -9.86 11.41
CA PHE A 431 -7.65 -9.49 10.03
C PHE A 431 -8.00 -8.02 9.80
N TRP A 432 -7.17 -7.38 8.98
CA TRP A 432 -7.46 -6.12 8.36
C TRP A 432 -7.10 -6.26 6.88
N MET A 433 -8.03 -5.91 6.01
CA MET A 433 -7.85 -5.87 4.57
C MET A 433 -8.26 -4.48 4.08
N HIS A 434 -7.47 -3.89 3.20
CA HIS A 434 -7.78 -2.58 2.64
C HIS A 434 -9.08 -2.66 1.82
N ASP A 435 -9.92 -1.62 1.87
CA ASP A 435 -11.24 -1.57 1.19
C ASP A 435 -11.15 -1.96 -0.30
N GLN A 436 -10.20 -1.39 -1.07
CA GLN A 436 -10.02 -1.81 -2.47
C GLN A 436 -9.61 -3.29 -2.69
N LEU A 437 -8.96 -3.93 -1.72
CA LEU A 437 -8.67 -5.37 -1.79
C LEU A 437 -9.91 -6.20 -1.43
N ILE A 438 -10.73 -5.71 -0.50
CA ILE A 438 -12.06 -6.27 -0.22
C ILE A 438 -12.90 -6.20 -1.50
N ASP A 439 -12.93 -5.02 -2.15
CA ASP A 439 -13.72 -4.83 -3.34
C ASP A 439 -13.17 -5.63 -4.53
N LEU A 440 -11.85 -5.78 -4.65
CA LEU A 440 -11.24 -6.69 -5.62
C LEU A 440 -11.73 -8.13 -5.40
N GLY A 441 -11.66 -8.64 -4.16
CA GLY A 441 -12.12 -9.98 -3.83
C GLY A 441 -13.61 -10.19 -4.18
N ARG A 442 -14.45 -9.21 -3.82
CA ARG A 442 -15.88 -9.21 -4.16
C ARG A 442 -16.12 -9.15 -5.67
N GLN A 443 -15.38 -8.34 -6.41
CA GLN A 443 -15.47 -8.27 -7.87
C GLN A 443 -15.06 -9.59 -8.53
N ILE A 444 -14.00 -10.24 -8.03
CA ILE A 444 -13.56 -11.55 -8.53
C ILE A 444 -14.70 -12.57 -8.40
N VAL A 445 -15.40 -12.60 -7.25
CA VAL A 445 -16.55 -13.49 -7.06
C VAL A 445 -17.69 -13.14 -8.02
N ARG A 446 -17.98 -11.85 -8.24
CA ARG A 446 -18.99 -11.42 -9.24
C ARG A 446 -18.63 -11.88 -10.65
N GLN A 447 -17.35 -11.90 -10.99
CA GLN A 447 -16.87 -12.34 -12.31
C GLN A 447 -16.93 -13.86 -12.50
N GLU A 448 -17.07 -14.66 -11.45
CA GLU A 448 -17.34 -16.11 -11.60
C GLU A 448 -18.62 -16.34 -12.42
N SER A 449 -19.62 -15.48 -12.23
CA SER A 449 -20.86 -15.46 -12.99
C SER A 449 -21.59 -14.12 -12.82
N PRO A 450 -21.46 -13.18 -13.78
CA PRO A 450 -22.04 -11.85 -13.66
C PRO A 450 -23.57 -11.82 -13.60
N SER A 451 -24.23 -12.78 -14.27
CA SER A 451 -25.69 -12.80 -14.44
C SER A 451 -26.42 -13.85 -13.59
N ASP A 452 -25.70 -14.81 -13.01
CA ASP A 452 -26.29 -15.90 -12.22
C ASP A 452 -25.60 -15.98 -10.85
N LEU A 453 -26.32 -15.48 -9.84
CA LEU A 453 -25.91 -15.47 -8.43
C LEU A 453 -25.70 -16.89 -7.88
N GLY A 454 -26.43 -17.89 -8.37
CA GLY A 454 -26.33 -19.28 -7.92
C GLY A 454 -25.03 -19.97 -8.35
N ARG A 455 -24.27 -19.32 -9.25
CA ARG A 455 -22.95 -19.76 -9.69
C ARG A 455 -21.79 -19.01 -9.03
N GLN A 456 -22.08 -18.02 -8.19
CA GLN A 456 -21.08 -17.31 -7.39
C GLN A 456 -20.79 -18.09 -6.11
N SER A 457 -19.51 -18.18 -5.75
CA SER A 457 -19.04 -18.98 -4.62
C SER A 457 -19.38 -18.36 -3.26
N ARG A 458 -19.48 -17.03 -3.18
CA ARG A 458 -19.69 -16.26 -1.95
C ARG A 458 -20.78 -15.22 -2.19
N LEU A 459 -21.74 -15.15 -1.28
CA LEU A 459 -22.82 -14.18 -1.33
C LEU A 459 -22.88 -13.44 0.00
N TRP A 460 -22.42 -12.18 0.00
CA TRP A 460 -22.38 -11.31 1.19
C TRP A 460 -23.45 -10.22 1.17
N ILE A 461 -24.17 -10.05 0.05
CA ILE A 461 -25.31 -9.12 -0.01
C ILE A 461 -26.56 -9.87 0.42
N ALA A 462 -27.09 -9.49 1.57
CA ALA A 462 -28.21 -10.14 2.24
C ALA A 462 -29.42 -10.43 1.33
N LYS A 463 -29.82 -9.46 0.50
CA LYS A 463 -30.96 -9.60 -0.41
C LYS A 463 -30.70 -10.68 -1.48
N GLU A 464 -29.51 -10.70 -2.06
CA GLU A 464 -29.12 -11.69 -3.08
C GLU A 464 -28.99 -13.09 -2.48
N ALA A 465 -28.40 -13.18 -1.29
CA ALA A 465 -28.29 -14.42 -0.53
C ALA A 465 -29.67 -14.99 -0.18
N LEU A 466 -30.63 -14.13 0.17
CA LEU A 466 -32.02 -14.51 0.41
C LEU A 466 -32.73 -15.05 -0.84
N GLU A 467 -32.51 -14.44 -2.01
CA GLU A 467 -33.05 -14.94 -3.27
C GLU A 467 -32.51 -16.35 -3.58
N ILE A 468 -31.23 -16.58 -3.30
CA ILE A 468 -30.57 -17.86 -3.54
C ILE A 468 -31.01 -18.96 -2.58
N ILE A 469 -31.13 -18.69 -1.28
CA ILE A 469 -31.60 -19.71 -0.34
C ILE A 469 -33.05 -20.14 -0.60
N ARG A 470 -33.88 -19.25 -1.18
CA ARG A 470 -35.28 -19.54 -1.53
C ARG A 470 -35.48 -20.14 -2.92
N ALA A 471 -34.44 -20.17 -3.75
CA ALA A 471 -34.52 -20.79 -5.06
C ALA A 471 -34.80 -22.30 -4.94
N GLU A 472 -35.52 -22.87 -5.91
CA GLU A 472 -35.84 -24.30 -5.93
C GLU A 472 -34.69 -25.17 -6.46
N GLU A 473 -33.75 -24.57 -7.19
CA GLU A 473 -32.62 -25.25 -7.82
C GLU A 473 -31.46 -25.47 -6.84
N VAL A 474 -30.77 -26.61 -6.99
CA VAL A 474 -29.54 -26.89 -6.24
C VAL A 474 -28.40 -26.01 -6.74
N LYS A 475 -27.77 -25.25 -5.84
CA LYS A 475 -26.67 -24.32 -6.13
C LYS A 475 -25.34 -24.89 -5.65
N HIS A 476 -24.74 -25.77 -6.44
CA HIS A 476 -23.47 -26.45 -6.10
C HIS A 476 -22.26 -25.52 -5.95
N LYS A 477 -22.30 -24.29 -6.47
CA LYS A 477 -21.15 -23.37 -6.41
C LYS A 477 -21.10 -22.54 -5.14
N VAL A 478 -22.24 -22.30 -4.51
CA VAL A 478 -22.35 -21.46 -3.32
C VAL A 478 -21.70 -22.18 -2.13
N GLN A 479 -20.72 -21.51 -1.53
CA GLN A 479 -19.94 -22.01 -0.39
C GLN A 479 -20.09 -21.15 0.86
N ALA A 480 -20.43 -19.87 0.71
CA ALA A 480 -20.59 -18.95 1.83
C ALA A 480 -21.77 -18.01 1.62
N LEU A 481 -22.52 -17.78 2.69
CA LEU A 481 -23.78 -17.03 2.64
C LEU A 481 -23.91 -16.12 3.86
N GLU A 482 -24.16 -14.83 3.64
CA GLU A 482 -24.62 -13.89 4.66
C GLU A 482 -26.11 -13.65 4.46
N LEU A 483 -26.92 -14.00 5.45
CA LEU A 483 -28.35 -13.80 5.45
C LEU A 483 -28.73 -12.69 6.42
N PHE A 484 -29.51 -11.73 5.95
CA PHE A 484 -30.12 -10.67 6.76
C PHE A 484 -31.40 -10.18 6.11
N THR A 485 -32.36 -9.72 6.90
CA THR A 485 -33.59 -9.10 6.39
C THR A 485 -34.04 -7.98 7.32
N ASP A 486 -34.61 -6.93 6.74
CA ASP A 486 -35.32 -5.88 7.47
C ASP A 486 -36.77 -6.30 7.84
N GLY A 487 -37.20 -7.48 7.37
CA GLY A 487 -38.55 -8.02 7.53
C GLY A 487 -38.71 -9.04 8.66
N PRO A 488 -39.66 -9.98 8.54
CA PRO A 488 -39.82 -11.03 9.54
C PRO A 488 -38.57 -11.93 9.58
N PRO A 489 -38.29 -12.58 10.73
CA PRO A 489 -37.17 -13.51 10.87
C PRO A 489 -37.05 -14.52 9.72
N ILE A 490 -35.83 -14.71 9.25
CA ILE A 490 -35.52 -15.72 8.23
C ILE A 490 -35.65 -17.10 8.86
N GLU A 491 -36.62 -17.89 8.43
CA GLU A 491 -36.76 -19.29 8.84
C GLU A 491 -36.04 -20.19 7.83
N ILE A 492 -34.98 -20.88 8.25
CA ILE A 492 -34.27 -21.85 7.39
C ILE A 492 -34.81 -23.27 7.65
N ARG A 493 -35.13 -23.98 6.57
CA ARG A 493 -35.66 -25.35 6.58
C ARG A 493 -34.69 -26.34 5.96
N ASN A 494 -34.99 -27.63 6.07
CA ASN A 494 -34.14 -28.69 5.52
C ASN A 494 -33.99 -28.59 4.00
N GLU A 495 -35.06 -28.27 3.27
CA GLU A 495 -34.99 -28.16 1.81
C GLU A 495 -34.04 -27.04 1.37
N ASP A 496 -33.97 -25.95 2.14
CA ASP A 496 -33.04 -24.84 1.87
C ASP A 496 -31.57 -25.29 1.95
N PHE A 497 -31.22 -26.13 2.94
CA PHE A 497 -29.87 -26.67 3.11
C PHE A 497 -29.52 -27.73 2.06
N GLU A 498 -30.47 -28.60 1.70
CA GLU A 498 -30.27 -29.62 0.66
C GLU A 498 -29.92 -29.01 -0.70
N ARG A 499 -30.43 -27.80 -0.98
CA ARG A 499 -30.11 -27.04 -2.19
C ARG A 499 -28.74 -26.37 -2.15
N LEU A 500 -28.07 -26.35 -1.00
CA LEU A 500 -26.75 -25.73 -0.81
C LEU A 500 -25.72 -26.75 -0.28
N PRO A 501 -25.44 -27.83 -1.04
CA PRO A 501 -24.66 -28.96 -0.53
C PRO A 501 -23.19 -28.65 -0.19
N ASN A 502 -22.65 -27.55 -0.72
CA ASN A 502 -21.25 -27.13 -0.52
C ASN A 502 -21.11 -25.93 0.43
N LEU A 503 -22.19 -25.53 1.10
CA LEU A 503 -22.16 -24.43 2.06
C LEU A 503 -21.26 -24.78 3.25
N ARG A 504 -20.20 -24.00 3.43
CA ARG A 504 -19.21 -24.15 4.51
C ARG A 504 -19.19 -22.98 5.50
N ILE A 505 -19.68 -21.80 5.09
CA ILE A 505 -19.81 -20.61 5.94
C ILE A 505 -21.26 -20.11 5.88
N LEU A 506 -21.86 -19.88 7.05
CA LEU A 506 -23.19 -19.29 7.17
C LEU A 506 -23.19 -18.26 8.27
N ASP A 507 -23.43 -17.01 7.88
CA ASP A 507 -23.69 -15.91 8.79
C ASP A 507 -25.19 -15.58 8.73
N LEU A 508 -25.92 -16.03 9.75
CA LEU A 508 -27.36 -15.82 9.86
C LEU A 508 -27.64 -14.65 10.80
N LYS A 509 -28.12 -13.54 10.22
CA LYS A 509 -28.57 -12.36 10.95
C LYS A 509 -30.10 -12.29 10.90
N TRP A 510 -30.74 -12.12 12.05
CA TRP A 510 -32.20 -12.02 12.18
C TRP A 510 -32.95 -13.23 11.58
N GLY A 511 -32.68 -14.41 12.12
CA GLY A 511 -33.28 -15.66 11.64
C GLY A 511 -33.27 -16.79 12.64
N THR A 512 -33.86 -17.93 12.28
CA THR A 512 -33.90 -19.18 13.05
C THR A 512 -33.99 -20.39 12.12
N PHE A 513 -33.91 -21.59 12.68
CA PHE A 513 -34.07 -22.87 11.98
C PHE A 513 -35.39 -23.51 12.41
N ALA A 514 -36.10 -24.12 11.47
CA ALA A 514 -37.35 -24.81 11.74
C ALA A 514 -37.51 -26.09 10.92
N GLY A 515 -38.28 -27.02 11.46
CA GLY A 515 -38.55 -28.32 10.84
C GLY A 515 -37.48 -29.37 11.18
N ASN A 516 -37.53 -30.49 10.48
CA ASN A 516 -36.62 -31.62 10.73
C ASN A 516 -35.59 -31.72 9.61
N PHE A 517 -34.30 -31.74 9.95
CA PHE A 517 -33.21 -31.88 8.99
C PHE A 517 -32.77 -33.32 8.86
N THR A 518 -32.77 -33.82 7.63
CA THR A 518 -32.28 -35.15 7.25
C THR A 518 -30.92 -35.09 6.58
N SER A 519 -30.55 -33.93 6.04
CA SER A 519 -29.28 -33.71 5.36
C SER A 519 -28.14 -33.41 6.33
N TYR A 520 -26.95 -33.92 6.00
CA TYR A 520 -25.73 -33.57 6.71
C TYR A 520 -25.19 -32.26 6.15
N SER A 521 -24.95 -31.30 7.03
CA SER A 521 -24.40 -30.02 6.63
C SER A 521 -22.89 -30.11 6.42
N ASN A 522 -22.41 -29.50 5.34
CA ASN A 522 -20.98 -29.22 5.15
C ASN A 522 -20.52 -27.94 5.87
N LEU A 523 -21.34 -27.40 6.78
CA LEU A 523 -21.01 -26.19 7.49
C LEU A 523 -19.80 -26.40 8.43
N ARG A 524 -18.82 -25.49 8.31
CA ARG A 524 -17.61 -25.45 9.14
C ARG A 524 -17.60 -24.23 10.06
N TRP A 525 -18.18 -23.13 9.58
CA TRP A 525 -18.35 -21.88 10.31
C TRP A 525 -19.82 -21.48 10.35
N PHE A 526 -20.33 -21.25 11.56
CA PHE A 526 -21.68 -20.79 11.79
C PHE A 526 -21.66 -19.57 12.72
N SER A 527 -22.19 -18.45 12.23
CA SER A 527 -22.46 -17.26 13.03
C SER A 527 -23.96 -17.02 13.08
N TRP A 528 -24.51 -16.81 14.26
CA TRP A 528 -25.92 -16.51 14.45
C TRP A 528 -26.09 -15.26 15.31
N TYR A 529 -26.74 -14.26 14.74
CA TYR A 529 -26.81 -12.91 15.29
C TYR A 529 -28.23 -12.33 15.25
N ASN A 530 -28.76 -11.84 16.37
CA ASN A 530 -30.10 -11.23 16.44
C ASN A 530 -30.10 -9.86 17.13
N LEU A 531 -30.12 -8.75 16.38
CA LEU A 531 -30.23 -7.41 16.96
C LEU A 531 -31.66 -7.10 17.46
N LYS A 532 -31.85 -7.02 18.79
CA LYS A 532 -33.09 -6.49 19.40
C LYS A 532 -33.36 -5.00 19.07
N LYS A 533 -32.32 -4.22 18.71
CA LYS A 533 -32.38 -2.73 18.64
C LYS A 533 -33.35 -2.17 17.58
N TYR A 534 -33.71 -2.94 16.55
CA TYR A 534 -34.61 -2.46 15.49
C TYR A 534 -36.10 -2.76 15.75
N HIS A 535 -36.43 -3.59 16.74
CA HIS A 535 -37.79 -4.06 16.93
C HIS A 535 -38.18 -4.17 18.41
N THR A 536 -38.31 -3.02 19.08
CA THR A 536 -38.83 -2.94 20.46
C THR A 536 -40.33 -3.27 20.58
N ASN A 537 -41.00 -3.54 19.45
CA ASN A 537 -42.44 -3.87 19.37
C ASN A 537 -42.73 -5.28 18.80
N SER A 538 -41.72 -6.14 18.57
CA SER A 538 -41.97 -7.45 17.98
C SER A 538 -42.14 -8.57 19.01
N ASN A 539 -43.32 -9.21 19.03
CA ASN A 539 -43.61 -10.48 19.71
C ASN A 539 -42.89 -11.71 19.07
N PHE A 540 -41.79 -11.52 18.34
CA PHE A 540 -41.09 -12.63 17.68
C PHE A 540 -40.13 -13.31 18.66
N ASN A 541 -40.57 -14.43 19.24
CA ASN A 541 -39.68 -15.35 19.95
C ASN A 541 -38.87 -16.16 18.94
N LEU A 542 -37.59 -15.78 18.75
CA LEU A 542 -36.60 -16.38 17.84
C LEU A 542 -35.93 -17.64 18.42
N ASP A 543 -36.70 -18.49 19.11
CA ASP A 543 -36.17 -19.77 19.58
C ASP A 543 -35.78 -20.67 18.39
N PHE A 544 -34.84 -21.59 18.64
CA PHE A 544 -34.37 -22.57 17.67
C PHE A 544 -35.39 -23.71 17.57
N ARG A 545 -36.12 -23.78 16.45
CA ARG A 545 -37.28 -24.67 16.27
C ARG A 545 -37.00 -25.88 15.40
N ALA A 546 -35.74 -26.18 15.11
CA ALA A 546 -35.39 -27.40 14.39
C ALA A 546 -35.52 -28.62 15.31
N GLY A 547 -36.17 -29.68 14.85
CA GLY A 547 -36.32 -30.93 15.60
C GLY A 547 -35.04 -31.78 15.63
N ASN A 548 -34.23 -31.68 14.59
CA ASN A 548 -32.92 -32.30 14.44
C ASN A 548 -32.12 -31.50 13.41
N LEU A 549 -30.89 -31.07 13.72
CA LEU A 549 -29.97 -30.44 12.77
C LEU A 549 -28.56 -31.01 12.99
N TYR A 550 -27.98 -31.57 11.94
CA TYR A 550 -26.70 -32.29 12.00
C TYR A 550 -25.59 -31.44 11.39
N MET A 551 -24.76 -30.85 12.25
CA MET A 551 -23.57 -30.09 11.87
C MET A 551 -22.29 -30.77 12.36
N ASP A 552 -22.10 -32.04 12.02
CA ASP A 552 -20.98 -32.87 12.49
C ASP A 552 -19.61 -32.34 12.05
N GLN A 553 -19.60 -31.49 11.01
CA GLN A 553 -18.40 -30.85 10.51
C GLN A 553 -18.17 -29.45 11.07
N LEU A 554 -19.03 -28.97 11.96
CA LEU A 554 -18.90 -27.62 12.52
C LEU A 554 -17.64 -27.53 13.38
N VAL A 555 -16.86 -26.48 13.12
CA VAL A 555 -15.59 -26.23 13.78
C VAL A 555 -15.60 -24.90 14.53
N VAL A 556 -16.34 -23.90 14.02
CA VAL A 556 -16.52 -22.61 14.68
C VAL A 556 -18.00 -22.29 14.78
N CYS A 557 -18.47 -22.03 16.01
CA CYS A 557 -19.83 -21.60 16.31
C CYS A 557 -19.79 -20.28 17.09
N LYS A 558 -20.43 -19.25 16.56
CA LYS A 558 -20.56 -17.94 17.19
C LYS A 558 -22.02 -17.58 17.34
N LEU A 559 -22.44 -17.33 18.58
CA LEU A 559 -23.80 -16.97 18.95
C LEU A 559 -23.74 -15.60 19.58
N ASP A 560 -24.44 -14.63 19.02
CA ASP A 560 -24.37 -13.24 19.47
C ASP A 560 -25.76 -12.58 19.51
N TRP A 561 -26.09 -11.94 20.63
CA TRP A 561 -27.40 -11.32 20.89
C TRP A 561 -28.62 -12.25 20.77
N ILE A 562 -28.48 -13.54 21.10
CA ILE A 562 -29.58 -14.51 20.96
C ILE A 562 -30.35 -14.68 22.27
N ASP A 563 -31.68 -14.68 22.18
CA ASP A 563 -32.59 -14.78 23.34
C ASP A 563 -33.12 -16.21 23.55
N PHE A 564 -32.32 -17.22 23.22
CA PHE A 564 -32.71 -18.61 23.49
C PHE A 564 -32.42 -18.99 24.95
N LYS A 565 -33.21 -19.91 25.48
CA LYS A 565 -33.21 -20.31 26.90
C LYS A 565 -32.43 -21.61 27.13
N ASP A 566 -32.29 -21.98 28.39
CA ASP A 566 -31.58 -23.20 28.82
C ASP A 566 -32.14 -24.49 28.19
N ASP A 567 -33.45 -24.54 27.93
CA ASP A 567 -34.17 -25.66 27.31
C ASP A 567 -34.21 -25.61 25.78
N SER A 568 -33.55 -24.61 25.18
CA SER A 568 -33.54 -24.45 23.73
C SER A 568 -32.84 -25.63 23.03
N LYS A 569 -33.43 -26.07 21.92
CA LYS A 569 -32.83 -27.06 21.02
C LYS A 569 -31.56 -26.56 20.34
N ALA A 570 -31.23 -25.27 20.43
CA ALA A 570 -29.93 -24.74 19.99
C ALA A 570 -28.76 -25.47 20.67
N TRP A 571 -28.94 -25.90 21.93
CA TRP A 571 -27.92 -26.67 22.63
C TRP A 571 -27.70 -28.06 22.03
N ASP A 572 -28.74 -28.69 21.46
CA ASP A 572 -28.60 -30.01 20.80
C ASP A 572 -27.65 -29.93 19.59
N LEU A 573 -27.65 -28.79 18.88
CA LEU A 573 -26.72 -28.53 17.78
C LEU A 573 -25.27 -28.47 18.28
N ILE A 574 -25.02 -27.74 19.37
CA ILE A 574 -23.69 -27.61 19.96
C ILE A 574 -23.21 -28.96 20.50
N LYS A 575 -24.04 -29.64 21.30
CA LYS A 575 -23.72 -30.93 21.93
C LYS A 575 -23.38 -32.04 20.93
N ARG A 576 -23.86 -31.94 19.69
CA ARG A 576 -23.57 -32.92 18.63
C ARG A 576 -22.33 -32.57 17.80
N ALA A 577 -21.86 -31.33 17.83
CA ALA A 577 -20.71 -30.86 17.06
C ALA A 577 -19.36 -31.35 17.64
N GLN A 578 -19.04 -32.63 17.44
CA GLN A 578 -17.85 -33.27 18.00
C GLN A 578 -16.51 -32.74 17.45
N LYS A 579 -16.54 -32.00 16.32
CA LYS A 579 -15.35 -31.36 15.73
C LYS A 579 -15.20 -29.89 16.12
N LEU A 580 -16.09 -29.38 16.98
CA LEU A 580 -16.10 -27.98 17.38
C LEU A 580 -14.78 -27.63 18.07
N LYS A 581 -14.12 -26.58 17.58
CA LYS A 581 -12.87 -26.04 18.10
C LYS A 581 -13.08 -24.71 18.83
N VAL A 582 -14.04 -23.92 18.35
CA VAL A 582 -14.36 -22.60 18.91
C VAL A 582 -15.85 -22.49 19.16
N LEU A 583 -16.20 -22.15 20.40
CA LEU A 583 -17.55 -21.75 20.80
C LEU A 583 -17.49 -20.36 21.42
N SER A 584 -18.19 -19.41 20.80
CA SER A 584 -18.34 -18.05 21.31
C SER A 584 -19.82 -17.75 21.54
N ILE A 585 -20.18 -17.38 22.76
CA ILE A 585 -21.53 -16.96 23.13
C ILE A 585 -21.42 -15.55 23.70
N SER A 586 -22.08 -14.60 23.08
CA SER A 586 -21.96 -13.18 23.41
C SER A 586 -23.34 -12.53 23.50
N TRP A 587 -23.56 -11.71 24.52
CA TRP A 587 -24.81 -10.95 24.68
C TRP A 587 -26.10 -11.81 24.68
N CYS A 588 -26.00 -13.10 24.98
CA CYS A 588 -27.14 -13.99 25.09
C CYS A 588 -27.73 -13.88 26.50
N SER A 589 -28.87 -13.19 26.62
CA SER A 589 -29.52 -12.88 27.90
C SER A 589 -30.58 -13.90 28.33
N GLY A 590 -30.96 -14.82 27.44
CA GLY A 590 -31.94 -15.87 27.76
C GLY A 590 -31.36 -17.07 28.53
N ILE A 591 -30.04 -17.22 28.56
CA ILE A 591 -29.35 -18.36 29.17
C ILE A 591 -29.03 -18.08 30.65
N THR A 592 -29.45 -18.98 31.53
CA THR A 592 -29.11 -18.96 32.96
C THR A 592 -28.12 -20.06 33.33
N THR A 593 -28.03 -21.12 32.52
CA THR A 593 -27.10 -22.23 32.70
C THR A 593 -26.44 -22.63 31.38
N ILE A 594 -25.13 -22.85 31.36
CA ILE A 594 -24.48 -23.57 30.25
C ILE A 594 -24.64 -25.08 30.49
N PRO A 595 -25.38 -25.82 29.65
CA PRO A 595 -25.61 -27.24 29.84
C PRO A 595 -24.39 -28.08 29.45
N ASP A 596 -24.42 -29.36 29.78
CA ASP A 596 -23.36 -30.32 29.48
C ASP A 596 -23.04 -30.40 27.98
N ILE A 597 -21.83 -29.92 27.64
CA ILE A 597 -21.22 -30.00 26.30
C ILE A 597 -19.96 -30.88 26.29
N SER A 598 -19.83 -31.82 27.22
CA SER A 598 -18.71 -32.80 27.34
C SER A 598 -18.36 -33.50 26.02
N ARG A 599 -19.36 -33.72 25.16
CA ARG A 599 -19.18 -34.31 23.81
C ARG A 599 -18.35 -33.44 22.86
N CYS A 600 -18.15 -32.17 23.15
CA CYS A 600 -17.29 -31.26 22.40
C CYS A 600 -15.82 -31.41 22.84
N SER A 601 -15.30 -32.62 22.97
CA SER A 601 -13.95 -32.89 23.52
C SER A 601 -12.80 -32.33 22.67
N SER A 602 -13.09 -31.94 21.42
CA SER A 602 -12.14 -31.24 20.55
C SER A 602 -12.05 -29.74 20.79
N LEU A 603 -12.91 -29.16 21.65
CA LEU A 603 -13.01 -27.72 21.88
C LEU A 603 -11.70 -27.16 22.43
N GLU A 604 -11.17 -26.13 21.77
CA GLU A 604 -9.93 -25.47 22.13
C GLU A 604 -10.18 -24.07 22.71
N ARG A 605 -11.31 -23.43 22.36
CA ARG A 605 -11.65 -22.08 22.83
C ARG A 605 -13.11 -21.98 23.19
N LEU A 606 -13.37 -21.53 24.42
CA LEU A 606 -14.70 -21.20 24.92
C LEU A 606 -14.73 -19.74 25.36
N THR A 607 -15.60 -18.94 24.73
CA THR A 607 -15.82 -17.54 25.10
C THR A 607 -17.28 -17.32 25.48
N LEU A 608 -17.52 -16.80 26.69
CA LEU A 608 -18.80 -16.34 27.20
C LEU A 608 -18.65 -14.85 27.52
N THR A 609 -19.34 -13.97 26.81
CA THR A 609 -19.21 -12.51 26.98
C THR A 609 -20.55 -11.86 27.18
N CYS A 610 -20.70 -11.00 28.19
CA CYS A 610 -21.92 -10.24 28.47
C CYS A 610 -23.20 -11.10 28.48
N CYS A 611 -23.12 -12.34 28.98
CA CYS A 611 -24.29 -13.20 29.22
C CYS A 611 -24.83 -12.87 30.62
N HIS A 612 -25.60 -11.80 30.74
CA HIS A 612 -25.88 -11.17 32.04
C HIS A 612 -26.69 -12.06 32.99
N GLU A 613 -27.56 -12.92 32.46
CA GLU A 613 -28.40 -13.83 33.25
C GLU A 613 -27.73 -15.17 33.58
N LEU A 614 -26.51 -15.41 33.06
CA LEU A 614 -25.78 -16.65 33.28
C LEU A 614 -25.38 -16.76 34.75
N LYS A 615 -25.91 -17.78 35.44
CA LYS A 615 -25.67 -18.05 36.86
C LYS A 615 -24.76 -19.24 37.10
N ARG A 616 -24.85 -20.27 36.26
CA ARG A 616 -24.20 -21.57 36.49
C ARG A 616 -23.64 -22.16 35.20
N ILE A 617 -22.62 -22.98 35.33
CA ILE A 617 -22.08 -23.83 34.26
C ILE A 617 -22.13 -25.26 34.79
N GLU A 618 -22.67 -26.20 34.01
CA GLU A 618 -22.69 -27.61 34.41
C GLU A 618 -21.27 -28.20 34.49
N SER A 619 -21.10 -29.27 35.27
CA SER A 619 -19.82 -29.90 35.59
C SER A 619 -19.31 -30.78 34.44
N PHE A 620 -18.87 -30.17 33.34
CA PHE A 620 -18.35 -30.87 32.15
C PHE A 620 -16.90 -30.50 31.78
N PHE A 621 -16.29 -29.52 32.45
CA PHE A 621 -14.94 -29.06 32.10
C PHE A 621 -13.88 -30.17 32.15
N GLY A 622 -14.10 -31.19 32.98
CA GLY A 622 -13.23 -32.36 33.08
C GLY A 622 -13.09 -33.13 31.76
N ASP A 623 -14.07 -33.04 30.86
CA ASP A 623 -14.05 -33.72 29.56
C ASP A 623 -13.41 -32.87 28.45
N LEU A 624 -13.22 -31.56 28.67
CA LEU A 624 -12.70 -30.61 27.68
C LEU A 624 -11.16 -30.54 27.67
N GLN A 625 -10.51 -31.71 27.59
CA GLN A 625 -9.05 -31.87 27.67
C GLN A 625 -8.23 -31.21 26.54
N SER A 626 -8.91 -30.66 25.54
CA SER A 626 -8.30 -29.88 24.46
C SER A 626 -8.33 -28.37 24.69
N LEU A 627 -9.02 -27.88 25.73
CA LEU A 627 -9.24 -26.44 25.92
C LEU A 627 -7.93 -25.70 26.20
N ILE A 628 -7.67 -24.65 25.41
CA ILE A 628 -6.47 -23.80 25.46
C ILE A 628 -6.83 -22.43 26.04
N GLU A 629 -8.04 -21.92 25.75
CA GLU A 629 -8.52 -20.62 26.20
C GLU A 629 -9.95 -20.70 26.73
N LEU A 630 -10.14 -20.26 27.97
CA LEU A 630 -11.44 -20.07 28.59
C LEU A 630 -11.59 -18.58 28.94
N LYS A 631 -12.53 -17.91 28.28
CA LYS A 631 -12.83 -16.50 28.51
C LYS A 631 -14.27 -16.33 28.93
N ILE A 632 -14.48 -15.86 30.15
CA ILE A 632 -15.76 -15.45 30.69
C ILE A 632 -15.63 -13.98 31.05
N THR A 633 -16.42 -13.11 30.43
CA THR A 633 -16.30 -11.66 30.62
C THR A 633 -17.66 -11.01 30.76
N GLY A 634 -17.85 -10.16 31.78
CA GLY A 634 -19.09 -9.42 32.00
C GLY A 634 -20.32 -10.32 32.22
N CYS A 635 -20.13 -11.53 32.75
CA CYS A 635 -21.21 -12.42 33.16
C CYS A 635 -21.51 -12.15 34.63
N PHE A 636 -22.24 -11.06 34.90
CA PHE A 636 -22.34 -10.47 36.23
C PHE A 636 -22.94 -11.42 37.28
N ASN A 637 -23.92 -12.24 36.90
CA ASN A 637 -24.65 -13.14 37.80
C ASN A 637 -24.01 -14.51 38.00
N LEU A 638 -22.84 -14.78 37.40
CA LEU A 638 -22.16 -16.07 37.52
C LEU A 638 -21.65 -16.23 38.96
N THR A 639 -22.20 -17.19 39.71
CA THR A 639 -21.90 -17.32 41.15
C THR A 639 -20.74 -18.24 41.46
N ASN A 640 -20.51 -19.26 40.62
CA ASN A 640 -19.49 -20.28 40.87
C ASN A 640 -18.99 -20.91 39.56
N LEU A 641 -17.74 -21.38 39.58
CA LEU A 641 -17.17 -22.25 38.56
C LEU A 641 -17.12 -23.70 39.06
N PRO A 642 -17.30 -24.70 38.19
CA PRO A 642 -17.14 -26.11 38.57
C PRO A 642 -15.71 -26.45 39.01
N GLU A 643 -15.54 -27.34 39.98
CA GLU A 643 -14.22 -27.84 40.42
C GLU A 643 -13.48 -28.57 39.29
N GLU A 644 -14.18 -29.07 38.28
CA GLU A 644 -13.59 -29.72 37.12
C GLU A 644 -12.79 -28.76 36.22
N VAL A 645 -12.89 -27.43 36.42
CA VAL A 645 -12.03 -26.45 35.74
C VAL A 645 -10.56 -26.76 35.98
N GLY A 646 -10.18 -27.22 37.18
CA GLY A 646 -8.82 -27.61 37.51
C GLY A 646 -8.29 -28.82 36.73
N ALA A 647 -9.14 -29.58 36.04
CA ALA A 647 -8.74 -30.71 35.21
C ALA A 647 -8.27 -30.29 33.79
N LEU A 648 -8.33 -29.00 33.45
CA LEU A 648 -7.97 -28.48 32.12
C LEU A 648 -6.45 -28.32 31.95
N VAL A 649 -5.73 -29.44 31.86
CA VAL A 649 -4.25 -29.46 31.86
C VAL A 649 -3.57 -28.73 30.70
N LYS A 650 -4.30 -28.45 29.60
CA LYS A 650 -3.79 -27.69 28.43
C LYS A 650 -4.16 -26.21 28.44
N LEU A 651 -4.96 -25.75 29.41
CA LEU A 651 -5.45 -24.37 29.46
C LEU A 651 -4.26 -23.42 29.65
N LYS A 652 -4.11 -22.47 28.72
CA LYS A 652 -3.04 -21.46 28.76
C LYS A 652 -3.54 -20.08 29.16
N ARG A 653 -4.79 -19.77 28.84
CA ARG A 653 -5.40 -18.47 29.15
C ARG A 653 -6.74 -18.65 29.83
N LEU A 654 -6.87 -18.07 31.01
CA LEU A 654 -8.13 -18.00 31.77
C LEU A 654 -8.47 -16.53 32.05
N THR A 655 -9.62 -16.09 31.58
CA THR A 655 -10.15 -14.75 31.86
C THR A 655 -11.53 -14.89 32.50
N LEU A 656 -11.72 -14.25 33.65
CA LEU A 656 -12.97 -14.18 34.42
C LEU A 656 -13.41 -12.73 34.68
N SER A 657 -12.96 -11.81 33.83
CA SER A 657 -13.09 -10.37 34.04
C SER A 657 -14.56 -9.89 34.15
N GLY A 658 -14.87 -9.06 35.14
CA GLY A 658 -16.21 -8.49 35.33
C GLY A 658 -17.28 -9.51 35.72
N CYS A 659 -16.91 -10.67 36.28
CA CYS A 659 -17.85 -11.59 36.92
C CYS A 659 -18.04 -11.17 38.38
N MET A 660 -19.00 -10.28 38.65
CA MET A 660 -19.14 -9.60 39.94
C MET A 660 -19.61 -10.50 41.08
N GLU A 661 -20.51 -11.44 40.80
CA GLU A 661 -21.04 -12.39 41.80
C GLU A 661 -20.14 -13.63 42.00
N LEU A 662 -19.09 -13.78 41.18
CA LEU A 662 -18.11 -14.87 41.32
C LEU A 662 -17.12 -14.51 42.43
N SER A 663 -17.50 -14.82 43.67
CA SER A 663 -16.77 -14.42 44.88
C SER A 663 -15.64 -15.37 45.29
N GLU A 664 -15.71 -16.63 44.87
CA GLU A 664 -14.72 -17.67 45.15
C GLU A 664 -14.34 -18.44 43.87
N LEU A 665 -13.07 -18.83 43.78
CA LEU A 665 -12.55 -19.69 42.71
C LEU A 665 -12.44 -21.14 43.21
N PRO A 666 -12.63 -22.15 42.34
CA PRO A 666 -12.52 -23.55 42.74
C PRO A 666 -11.11 -23.86 43.24
N SER A 667 -11.02 -24.65 44.31
CA SER A 667 -9.74 -25.01 44.94
C SER A 667 -8.81 -25.76 43.98
N SER A 668 -9.39 -26.47 43.01
CA SER A 668 -8.70 -27.17 41.94
C SER A 668 -7.98 -26.26 40.93
N LEU A 669 -8.21 -24.94 40.94
CA LEU A 669 -7.60 -24.02 39.97
C LEU A 669 -6.07 -24.06 40.01
N GLY A 670 -5.49 -24.38 41.18
CA GLY A 670 -4.05 -24.61 41.35
C GLY A 670 -3.49 -25.78 40.54
N ASN A 671 -4.33 -26.67 40.01
CA ASN A 671 -3.93 -27.81 39.19
C ASN A 671 -3.70 -27.45 37.70
N LEU A 672 -3.95 -26.20 37.28
CA LEU A 672 -3.77 -25.75 35.91
C LEU A 672 -2.28 -25.56 35.53
N THR A 673 -1.57 -26.66 35.31
CA THR A 673 -0.10 -26.67 35.10
C THR A 673 0.40 -25.93 33.86
N SER A 674 -0.47 -25.69 32.86
CA SER A 674 -0.10 -25.01 31.60
C SER A 674 -0.52 -23.54 31.54
N LEU A 675 -1.11 -23.00 32.62
CA LEU A 675 -1.66 -21.65 32.62
C LEU A 675 -0.54 -20.61 32.52
N MET A 676 -0.68 -19.69 31.56
CA MET A 676 0.27 -18.62 31.27
C MET A 676 -0.30 -17.24 31.59
N GLU A 677 -1.61 -17.05 31.40
CA GLU A 677 -2.29 -15.79 31.65
C GLU A 677 -3.56 -16.05 32.46
N LEU A 678 -3.70 -15.31 33.57
CA LEU A 678 -4.87 -15.29 34.43
C LEU A 678 -5.35 -13.83 34.58
N ASP A 679 -6.57 -13.55 34.14
CA ASP A 679 -7.20 -12.23 34.27
C ASP A 679 -8.48 -12.33 35.11
N LEU A 680 -8.43 -11.75 36.30
CA LEU A 680 -9.54 -11.67 37.27
C LEU A 680 -10.03 -10.22 37.47
N SER A 681 -9.72 -9.32 36.54
CA SER A 681 -10.04 -7.89 36.67
C SER A 681 -11.54 -7.64 36.84
N GLY A 682 -11.92 -6.75 37.76
CA GLY A 682 -13.34 -6.41 37.98
C GLY A 682 -14.18 -7.52 38.64
N MET A 683 -13.55 -8.51 39.27
CA MET A 683 -14.21 -9.44 40.20
C MET A 683 -14.25 -8.87 41.62
N HIS A 684 -15.28 -9.21 42.39
CA HIS A 684 -15.39 -8.90 43.82
C HIS A 684 -14.99 -10.12 44.66
N MET A 685 -13.68 -10.42 44.69
CA MET A 685 -13.14 -11.55 45.44
C MET A 685 -13.22 -11.31 46.96
N SER A 686 -13.77 -12.27 47.70
CA SER A 686 -13.82 -12.24 49.17
C SER A 686 -12.60 -12.92 49.81
N ASN A 687 -12.01 -13.94 49.17
CA ASN A 687 -10.76 -14.61 49.53
C ASN A 687 -10.08 -15.17 48.26
N LEU A 688 -8.73 -15.23 48.24
CA LEU A 688 -7.94 -15.69 47.09
C LEU A 688 -7.31 -17.07 47.33
#